data_AF-A0A8T2VVA1-F1
#
_entry.id   AF-A0A8T2VVA1-F1
#
_cell.length_a   1.000
_cell.length_b   1.000
_cell.length_c   1.000
_cell.angle_alpha   90.00
_cell.angle_beta   90.00
_cell.angle_gamma   90.00
#
_symmetry.space_group_name_H-M   'P 1'
#
loop_
_entity.id
_entity.type
_entity.pdbx_description
1 polymer ?
#
loop_
_entity_poly.entity_id
_entity_poly.type
_entity_poly.pdbx_seq_one_letter_code
_entity_poly.pdbx_strand_id
1 'polypeptide(L)'
;MEVLLKSITLYTNQEEIQKLQSQPNAEELVAEQISAVINELASELLTSVATELSSPNVYGCVKDFDKSEELRTSGNALFSRGKYLEAVQQFSKSLALLNCSNSSSALEAETCAKVLCNRALCLSKLKLHKLAEFDSTEAISIKPDHAKAFYRRSIASLHQNNISSAIIDAERAVRLLKDQDASAEEAEALLASLLEKCSMNSNSTDNVGGGGAAEEEPTWTTHSVPQDLWNEKPDENNKNTADSAASVRIAWSCSLSEISKFTETRLMDQSSIKLTESARLGRHLIVGTHEIEGNNDIIKDQPVAHALEKYQRLRRCGHCCQELPLGGAYFWPCRACCVVLFCSKECRDHGNVHHVEGGPECGVPWTVLLPPEVVLAVRLACRLKRDQERDMYINDNIGATTSNSSSKVVSSLETCFSKMDTEEAIWRATTACAAHAAYTIAYQRSNCFADSTIIPITIAEVLRALGIVHLNGIAIVPPAFGSEADSIGIGVYPVASFLSHSCIPNVSVRFQGNTAIIRALSTLSAGASLFHSYGPQAGEMTTAQRRMMLKDQYHFFCECDACAVRSGGTGTDKIEIEKEAEMVGLKCTTEVCLGAMPVPVCSTSATGSDGAAVPGSTIIDAGICSKYDLSIEDEHRTLKNNMGVVGCTKCGAELPEVEWNSKIAPRLAKASKCYSTSCGMLEAAEKGEKCTTKDIKMAVAVLKESLKIRQELLHRYNQVVGATHSALSWVEEEGFIATVAKKDANKKNKKEAGKRESSNIILHSRASLEIAERVFPHDSTNIAFERLKLGTLLQENGSKDDVKQGKNLVSAAITTLERYFGSEAAAIVAAEEK
;
A
#
# COMPACT_ATOMS: atom_id res chain seq x y z
N MET A 1 -5.09 23.48 5.22
CA MET A 1 -3.84 23.29 4.46
C MET A 1 -3.77 24.18 3.22
N GLU A 2 -4.69 24.08 2.25
CA GLU A 2 -4.61 24.93 1.04
C GLU A 2 -4.57 26.45 1.31
N VAL A 3 -5.37 26.94 2.27
CA VAL A 3 -5.36 28.36 2.67
C VAL A 3 -3.99 28.75 3.24
N LEU A 4 -3.38 27.85 4.02
CA LEU A 4 -2.05 28.06 4.60
C LEU A 4 -1.00 28.13 3.48
N LEU A 5 -1.03 27.19 2.53
CA LEU A 5 -0.15 27.22 1.37
C LEU A 5 -0.31 28.52 0.59
N LYS A 6 -1.53 28.85 0.14
CA LYS A 6 -1.77 30.05 -0.68
C LYS A 6 -1.25 31.31 0.01
N SER A 7 -1.44 31.40 1.32
CA SER A 7 -0.90 32.51 2.13
C SER A 7 0.64 32.51 2.08
N ILE A 8 1.29 31.39 2.41
CA ILE A 8 2.76 31.30 2.40
C ILE A 8 3.33 31.60 1.02
N THR A 9 2.80 31.00 -0.05
CA THR A 9 3.27 31.18 -1.42
C THR A 9 3.20 32.64 -1.86
N LEU A 10 2.16 33.39 -1.47
CA LEU A 10 2.01 34.81 -1.83
C LEU A 10 3.09 35.70 -1.20
N TYR A 11 3.57 35.36 -0.01
CA TYR A 11 4.54 36.16 0.74
C TYR A 11 5.96 35.59 0.73
N THR A 12 6.14 34.42 0.15
CA THR A 12 7.47 33.82 -0.02
C THR A 12 8.16 34.42 -1.23
N ASN A 13 9.40 34.88 -1.04
CA ASN A 13 10.24 35.33 -2.15
C ASN A 13 10.76 34.12 -2.96
N GLN A 14 10.09 33.80 -4.07
CA GLN A 14 10.42 32.64 -4.89
C GLN A 14 11.86 32.67 -5.47
N GLU A 15 12.37 33.84 -5.84
CA GLU A 15 13.75 33.96 -6.33
C GLU A 15 14.78 33.65 -5.24
N GLU A 16 14.46 34.00 -4.00
CA GLU A 16 15.32 33.70 -2.85
C GLU A 16 15.31 32.19 -2.55
N ILE A 17 14.14 31.55 -2.53
CA ILE A 17 14.05 30.09 -2.38
C ILE A 17 14.85 29.37 -3.48
N GLN A 18 14.73 29.81 -4.72
CA GLN A 18 15.49 29.22 -5.83
C GLN A 18 17.01 29.35 -5.63
N LYS A 19 17.48 30.48 -5.07
CA LYS A 19 18.90 30.65 -4.70
C LYS A 19 19.29 29.70 -3.58
N LEU A 20 18.48 29.56 -2.53
CA LEU A 20 18.75 28.65 -1.41
C LEU A 20 18.80 27.18 -1.85
N GLN A 21 17.94 26.77 -2.79
CA GLN A 21 17.92 25.40 -3.34
C GLN A 21 19.24 24.97 -4.01
N SER A 22 20.04 25.93 -4.48
CA SER A 22 21.34 25.66 -5.10
C SER A 22 22.49 25.51 -4.09
N GLN A 23 22.24 25.78 -2.80
CA GLN A 23 23.27 25.77 -1.77
C GLN A 23 23.42 24.40 -1.11
N PRO A 24 24.58 24.10 -0.50
CA PRO A 24 24.69 23.02 0.46
C PRO A 24 23.67 23.21 1.59
N ASN A 25 23.05 22.12 2.05
CA ASN A 25 22.01 22.14 3.08
C ASN A 25 20.75 22.92 2.67
N ALA A 26 20.41 22.90 1.38
CA ALA A 26 19.24 23.56 0.82
C ALA A 26 17.95 23.31 1.60
N GLU A 27 17.66 22.06 2.01
CA GLU A 27 16.44 21.74 2.77
C GLU A 27 16.34 22.53 4.07
N GLU A 28 17.47 22.74 4.73
CA GLU A 28 17.52 23.42 6.02
C GLU A 28 17.33 24.92 5.89
N LEU A 29 18.04 25.53 4.94
CA LEU A 29 17.91 26.96 4.65
C LEU A 29 16.49 27.29 4.19
N VAL A 30 15.90 26.45 3.35
CA VAL A 30 14.51 26.62 2.90
C VAL A 30 13.53 26.40 4.06
N ALA A 31 13.74 25.40 4.91
CA ALA A 31 12.91 25.19 6.10
C ALA A 31 12.95 26.39 7.06
N GLU A 32 14.13 26.96 7.31
CA GLU A 32 14.32 28.14 8.15
C GLU A 32 13.59 29.36 7.56
N GLN A 33 13.75 29.62 6.26
CA GLN A 33 13.10 30.74 5.57
C GLN A 33 11.56 30.62 5.60
N ILE A 34 11.04 29.45 5.24
CA ILE A 34 9.58 29.22 5.21
C ILE A 34 9.01 29.24 6.63
N SER A 35 9.70 28.69 7.62
CA SER A 35 9.27 28.78 9.01
C SER A 35 9.21 30.22 9.52
N ALA A 36 10.13 31.09 9.11
CA ALA A 36 10.10 32.50 9.45
C ALA A 36 8.88 33.21 8.86
N VAL A 37 8.59 32.99 7.57
CA VAL A 37 7.40 33.53 6.88
C VAL A 37 6.12 33.06 7.57
N ILE A 38 6.03 31.78 7.95
CA ILE A 38 4.86 31.26 8.67
C ILE A 38 4.69 31.96 10.02
N ASN A 39 5.77 32.13 10.79
CA ASN A 39 5.70 32.77 12.09
C ASN A 39 5.24 34.23 12.01
N GLU A 40 5.63 34.95 10.96
CA GLU A 40 5.26 36.35 10.75
C GLU A 40 3.83 36.51 10.25
N LEU A 41 3.37 35.66 9.33
CA LEU A 41 2.16 35.93 8.53
C LEU A 41 1.02 34.92 8.71
N ALA A 42 1.32 33.71 9.17
CA ALA A 42 0.34 32.61 9.20
C ALA A 42 0.41 31.76 10.48
N SER A 43 0.98 32.30 11.57
CA SER A 43 1.23 31.58 12.82
C SER A 43 -0.06 31.12 13.49
N GLU A 44 -1.09 31.98 13.53
CA GLU A 44 -2.42 31.62 14.03
C GLU A 44 -3.06 30.51 13.20
N LEU A 45 -2.93 30.57 11.87
CA LEU A 45 -3.49 29.57 10.96
C LEU A 45 -2.77 28.23 11.10
N LEU A 46 -1.43 28.22 11.17
CA LEU A 46 -0.65 27.01 11.44
C LEU A 46 -1.04 26.41 12.78
N THR A 47 -1.15 27.23 13.82
CA THR A 47 -1.55 26.77 15.17
C THR A 47 -2.95 26.17 15.16
N SER A 48 -3.89 26.80 14.45
CA SER A 48 -5.24 26.27 14.26
C SER A 48 -5.23 24.89 13.58
N VAL A 49 -4.53 24.77 12.45
CA VAL A 49 -4.37 23.50 11.72
C VAL A 49 -3.72 22.43 12.61
N ALA A 50 -2.63 22.76 13.28
CA ALA A 50 -1.90 21.82 14.15
C ALA A 50 -2.75 21.39 15.35
N THR A 51 -3.57 22.30 15.90
CA THR A 51 -4.49 22.01 16.99
C THR A 51 -5.61 21.08 16.54
N GLU A 52 -6.17 21.30 15.35
CA GLU A 52 -7.19 20.42 14.76
C GLU A 52 -6.63 19.03 14.47
N LEU A 53 -5.45 18.95 13.84
CA LEU A 53 -4.73 17.69 13.60
C LEU A 53 -4.39 16.95 14.90
N SER A 54 -4.22 17.67 16.00
CA SER A 54 -3.87 17.10 17.30
C SER A 54 -5.07 17.02 18.27
N SER A 55 -6.27 17.35 17.82
CA SER A 55 -7.46 17.43 18.67
C SER A 55 -7.99 16.04 18.96
N PRO A 56 -8.10 15.60 20.24
CA PRO A 56 -8.59 14.26 20.55
C PRO A 56 -10.05 14.04 20.13
N ASN A 57 -10.82 15.11 19.86
CA ASN A 57 -12.25 15.07 19.52
C ASN A 57 -12.58 14.52 18.11
N VAL A 58 -11.60 14.00 17.38
CA VAL A 58 -11.82 13.30 16.11
C VAL A 58 -12.29 11.86 16.41
N TYR A 59 -13.40 11.46 15.76
CA TYR A 59 -14.06 10.17 15.96
C TYR A 59 -13.05 8.99 15.94
N GLY A 60 -12.99 8.20 17.01
CA GLY A 60 -12.02 7.10 17.14
C GLY A 60 -10.70 7.43 17.85
N CYS A 61 -10.64 8.50 18.65
CA CYS A 61 -9.51 8.80 19.55
C CYS A 61 -9.93 9.10 21.00
N VAL A 62 -11.22 8.98 21.33
CA VAL A 62 -11.78 9.33 22.65
C VAL A 62 -12.26 8.07 23.38
N LYS A 63 -11.96 7.97 24.68
CA LYS A 63 -12.61 6.99 25.56
C LYS A 63 -14.09 7.33 25.65
N ASP A 64 -14.95 6.36 25.38
CA ASP A 64 -16.40 6.56 25.47
C ASP A 64 -17.00 5.33 26.15
N PHE A 65 -17.15 5.42 27.47
CA PHE A 65 -17.64 4.33 28.30
C PHE A 65 -19.09 3.98 27.95
N ASP A 66 -19.95 4.99 27.79
CA ASP A 66 -21.36 4.79 27.47
C ASP A 66 -21.52 4.11 26.11
N LYS A 67 -20.77 4.56 25.11
CA LYS A 67 -20.76 3.93 23.79
C LYS A 67 -20.15 2.53 23.83
N SER A 68 -19.14 2.30 24.67
CA SER A 68 -18.59 0.97 24.87
C SER A 68 -19.62 0.00 25.45
N GLU A 69 -20.40 0.43 26.44
CA GLU A 69 -21.47 -0.37 27.05
C GLU A 69 -22.61 -0.66 26.05
N GLU A 70 -22.95 0.31 25.18
CA GLU A 70 -23.89 0.10 24.07
C GLU A 70 -23.38 -0.98 23.10
N LEU A 71 -22.10 -0.89 22.69
CA LEU A 71 -21.46 -1.86 21.80
C LEU A 71 -21.35 -3.25 22.45
N ARG A 72 -21.03 -3.34 23.74
CA ARG A 72 -21.03 -4.58 24.52
C ARG A 72 -22.42 -5.20 24.52
N THR A 73 -23.46 -4.41 24.75
CA THR A 73 -24.86 -4.87 24.78
C THR A 73 -25.31 -5.33 23.39
N SER A 74 -24.94 -4.59 22.35
CA SER A 74 -25.13 -4.97 20.95
C SER A 74 -24.44 -6.31 20.61
N GLY A 75 -23.19 -6.50 21.04
CA GLY A 75 -22.45 -7.75 20.90
C GLY A 75 -23.15 -8.93 21.58
N ASN A 76 -23.69 -8.74 22.79
CA ASN A 76 -24.47 -9.77 23.48
C ASN A 76 -25.75 -10.13 22.71
N ALA A 77 -26.45 -9.13 22.14
CA ALA A 77 -27.65 -9.37 21.35
C ALA A 77 -27.35 -10.16 20.06
N LEU A 78 -26.24 -9.87 19.39
CA LEU A 78 -25.77 -10.60 18.22
C LEU A 78 -25.36 -12.04 18.56
N PHE A 79 -24.70 -12.23 19.71
CA PHE A 79 -24.35 -13.55 20.23
C PHE A 79 -25.60 -14.43 20.42
N SER A 80 -26.64 -13.89 21.07
CA SER A 80 -27.91 -14.61 21.28
C SER A 80 -28.64 -14.98 19.98
N ARG A 81 -28.32 -14.32 18.86
CA ARG A 81 -28.85 -14.63 17.52
C ARG A 81 -27.95 -15.61 16.74
N GLY A 82 -26.90 -16.15 17.35
CA GLY A 82 -25.94 -17.06 16.71
C GLY A 82 -24.96 -16.36 15.76
N LYS A 83 -24.95 -15.02 15.72
CA LYS A 83 -24.09 -14.23 14.85
C LYS A 83 -22.75 -13.93 15.49
N TYR A 84 -21.93 -14.97 15.67
CA TYR A 84 -20.72 -14.90 16.48
C TYR A 84 -19.66 -13.95 15.92
N LEU A 85 -19.44 -13.92 14.60
CA LEU A 85 -18.43 -13.04 13.98
C LEU A 85 -18.79 -11.55 14.16
N GLU A 86 -20.04 -11.18 13.91
CA GLU A 86 -20.54 -9.82 14.11
C GLU A 86 -20.45 -9.42 15.60
N ALA A 87 -20.76 -10.36 16.52
CA ALA A 87 -20.62 -10.12 17.96
C ALA A 87 -19.17 -9.82 18.37
N VAL A 88 -18.20 -10.57 17.82
CA VAL A 88 -16.77 -10.34 18.05
C VAL A 88 -16.33 -8.96 17.59
N GLN A 89 -16.82 -8.49 16.44
CA GLN A 89 -16.53 -7.14 15.95
C GLN A 89 -17.05 -6.07 16.92
N GLN A 90 -18.28 -6.22 17.44
CA GLN A 90 -18.84 -5.27 18.41
C GLN A 90 -18.06 -5.28 19.74
N PHE A 91 -17.68 -6.45 20.24
CA PHE A 91 -16.83 -6.54 21.45
C PHE A 91 -15.45 -5.92 21.22
N SER A 92 -14.86 -6.10 20.04
CA SER A 92 -13.56 -5.49 19.72
C SER A 92 -13.65 -3.97 19.66
N LYS A 93 -14.74 -3.42 19.08
CA LYS A 93 -15.03 -1.98 19.11
C LYS A 93 -15.26 -1.47 20.54
N SER A 94 -15.97 -2.23 21.37
CA SER A 94 -16.17 -1.90 22.80
C SER A 94 -14.83 -1.83 23.56
N LEU A 95 -13.94 -2.81 23.37
CA LEU A 95 -12.60 -2.79 23.98
C LEU A 95 -11.76 -1.60 23.54
N ALA A 96 -11.88 -1.22 22.27
CA ALA A 96 -11.18 -0.08 21.70
C ALA A 96 -11.54 1.25 22.41
N LEU A 97 -12.76 1.35 22.97
CA LEU A 97 -13.24 2.55 23.69
C LEU A 97 -12.95 2.53 25.20
N LEU A 98 -12.49 1.41 25.79
CA LEU A 98 -12.29 1.23 27.24
C LEU A 98 -10.87 1.50 27.75
N ASN A 99 -9.85 1.58 26.88
CA ASN A 99 -8.45 1.89 27.22
C ASN A 99 -7.80 0.96 28.28
N CYS A 100 -7.33 -0.23 27.90
CA CYS A 100 -6.91 -1.27 28.85
C CYS A 100 -5.42 -1.25 29.26
N SER A 101 -4.76 -0.09 29.38
CA SER A 101 -3.42 0.00 30.03
C SER A 101 -3.32 0.91 31.26
N ASN A 102 -4.31 1.76 31.53
CA ASN A 102 -4.41 2.56 32.75
C ASN A 102 -5.88 2.96 32.97
N SER A 103 -6.68 1.98 33.40
CA SER A 103 -8.07 2.20 33.78
C SER A 103 -8.11 3.00 35.09
N SER A 104 -8.42 4.29 34.98
CA SER A 104 -8.54 5.20 36.13
C SER A 104 -9.71 4.85 37.06
N SER A 105 -10.67 4.03 36.61
CA SER A 105 -11.80 3.56 37.43
C SER A 105 -11.91 2.04 37.53
N ALA A 106 -12.37 1.52 38.67
CA ALA A 106 -12.63 0.10 38.88
C ALA A 106 -13.74 -0.44 37.96
N LEU A 107 -14.67 0.43 37.55
CA LEU A 107 -15.81 0.07 36.70
C LEU A 107 -15.38 -0.23 35.26
N GLU A 108 -14.46 0.56 34.71
CA GLU A 108 -13.90 0.34 33.36
C GLU A 108 -13.11 -0.98 33.28
N ALA A 109 -12.30 -1.28 34.31
CA ALA A 109 -11.56 -2.54 34.40
C ALA A 109 -12.50 -3.76 34.45
N GLU A 110 -13.58 -3.66 35.24
CA GLU A 110 -14.64 -4.67 35.32
C GLU A 110 -15.31 -4.89 33.96
N THR A 111 -15.65 -3.82 33.25
CA THR A 111 -16.24 -3.90 31.92
C THR A 111 -15.23 -4.47 30.90
N CYS A 112 -13.96 -4.06 30.89
CA CYS A 112 -12.94 -4.60 29.96
C CYS A 112 -12.80 -6.11 30.15
N ALA A 113 -12.71 -6.60 31.40
CA ALA A 113 -12.65 -8.03 31.70
C ALA A 113 -13.90 -8.80 31.21
N LYS A 114 -15.11 -8.24 31.42
CA LYS A 114 -16.37 -8.82 30.92
C LYS A 114 -16.43 -8.89 29.41
N VAL A 115 -16.01 -7.84 28.71
CA VAL A 115 -16.03 -7.77 27.25
C VAL A 115 -15.05 -8.79 26.65
N LEU A 116 -13.82 -8.88 27.18
CA LEU A 116 -12.84 -9.91 26.80
C LEU A 116 -13.40 -11.32 27.03
N CYS A 117 -14.01 -11.56 28.19
CA CYS A 117 -14.62 -12.84 28.53
C CYS A 117 -15.76 -13.20 27.55
N ASN A 118 -16.63 -12.24 27.19
CA ASN A 118 -17.71 -12.46 26.22
C ASN A 118 -17.20 -12.67 24.81
N ARG A 119 -16.17 -11.92 24.38
CA ARG A 119 -15.50 -12.12 23.10
C ARG A 119 -14.91 -13.52 23.01
N ALA A 120 -14.18 -13.98 24.04
CA ALA A 120 -13.66 -15.35 24.16
C ALA A 120 -14.75 -16.42 23.95
N LEU A 121 -16.01 -16.17 24.36
CA LEU A 121 -17.12 -17.10 24.08
C LEU A 121 -17.30 -17.32 22.60
N CYS A 122 -17.41 -16.19 21.90
CA CYS A 122 -17.71 -16.13 20.48
C CYS A 122 -16.56 -16.78 19.71
N LEU A 123 -15.31 -16.53 20.13
CA LEU A 123 -14.13 -17.15 19.55
C LEU A 123 -14.16 -18.67 19.70
N SER A 124 -14.53 -19.17 20.88
CA SER A 124 -14.68 -20.61 21.10
C SER A 124 -15.81 -21.22 20.26
N LYS A 125 -16.93 -20.50 20.04
CA LYS A 125 -18.01 -20.95 19.14
C LYS A 125 -17.58 -20.98 17.67
N LEU A 126 -16.65 -20.10 17.28
CA LEU A 126 -16.02 -20.07 15.97
C LEU A 126 -14.84 -21.06 15.83
N LYS A 127 -14.59 -21.92 16.84
CA LYS A 127 -13.48 -22.88 16.90
C LYS A 127 -12.08 -22.26 16.89
N LEU A 128 -11.98 -20.98 17.25
CA LEU A 128 -10.72 -20.25 17.30
C LEU A 128 -10.16 -20.25 18.73
N HIS A 129 -9.76 -21.45 19.16
CA HIS A 129 -9.44 -21.76 20.56
C HIS A 129 -8.21 -20.99 21.09
N LYS A 130 -7.15 -20.85 20.29
CA LYS A 130 -5.96 -20.03 20.66
C LYS A 130 -6.33 -18.60 21.06
N LEU A 131 -7.26 -18.00 20.33
CA LEU A 131 -7.69 -16.61 20.56
C LEU A 131 -8.66 -16.53 21.74
N ALA A 132 -9.48 -17.57 21.97
CA ALA A 132 -10.32 -17.68 23.17
C ALA A 132 -9.49 -17.81 24.46
N GLU A 133 -8.41 -18.61 24.43
CA GLU A 133 -7.46 -18.76 25.53
C GLU A 133 -6.78 -17.43 25.87
N PHE A 134 -6.41 -16.71 24.82
CA PHE A 134 -5.81 -15.39 24.92
C PHE A 134 -6.73 -14.38 25.63
N ASP A 135 -7.94 -14.15 25.11
CA ASP A 135 -8.88 -13.17 25.68
C ASP A 135 -9.22 -13.51 27.13
N SER A 136 -9.28 -14.80 27.44
CA SER A 136 -9.48 -15.28 28.81
C SER A 136 -8.28 -14.96 29.70
N THR A 137 -7.05 -15.08 29.20
CA THR A 137 -5.83 -14.70 29.93
C THR A 137 -5.75 -13.21 30.19
N GLU A 138 -6.07 -12.36 29.20
CA GLU A 138 -6.10 -10.91 29.42
C GLU A 138 -7.18 -10.53 30.44
N ALA A 139 -8.37 -11.14 30.37
CA ALA A 139 -9.42 -10.92 31.36
C ALA A 139 -8.96 -11.30 32.79
N ILE A 140 -8.19 -12.37 32.95
CA ILE A 140 -7.58 -12.78 34.23
C ILE A 140 -6.51 -11.79 34.69
N SER A 141 -5.69 -11.27 33.77
CA SER A 141 -4.63 -10.30 34.12
C SER A 141 -5.22 -8.97 34.63
N ILE A 142 -6.36 -8.55 34.07
CA ILE A 142 -7.09 -7.36 34.52
C ILE A 142 -7.84 -7.65 35.82
N LYS A 143 -8.48 -8.82 35.90
CA LYS A 143 -9.29 -9.24 37.04
C LYS A 143 -8.95 -10.68 37.46
N PRO A 144 -8.03 -10.86 38.42
CA PRO A 144 -7.55 -12.19 38.84
C PRO A 144 -8.60 -13.10 39.48
N ASP A 145 -9.74 -12.56 39.92
CA ASP A 145 -10.88 -13.28 40.49
C ASP A 145 -12.02 -13.53 39.47
N HIS A 146 -11.78 -13.32 38.17
CA HIS A 146 -12.79 -13.49 37.13
C HIS A 146 -13.04 -14.98 36.78
N ALA A 147 -13.86 -15.68 37.57
CA ALA A 147 -14.07 -17.12 37.47
C ALA A 147 -14.45 -17.63 36.06
N LYS A 148 -15.33 -16.92 35.34
CA LYS A 148 -15.73 -17.30 33.97
C LYS A 148 -14.58 -17.26 32.97
N ALA A 149 -13.55 -16.42 33.19
CA ALA A 149 -12.41 -16.33 32.30
C ALA A 149 -11.52 -17.58 32.43
N PHE A 150 -11.25 -18.03 33.65
CA PHE A 150 -10.60 -19.33 33.89
C PHE A 150 -11.36 -20.49 33.25
N TYR A 151 -12.68 -20.54 33.42
CA TYR A 151 -13.51 -21.57 32.78
C TYR A 151 -13.36 -21.56 31.25
N ARG A 152 -13.41 -20.40 30.61
CA ARG A 152 -13.26 -20.29 29.15
C ARG A 152 -11.86 -20.63 28.65
N ARG A 153 -10.83 -20.28 29.43
CA ARG A 153 -9.44 -20.66 29.14
C ARG A 153 -9.24 -22.17 29.22
N SER A 154 -9.89 -22.83 30.18
CA SER A 154 -9.85 -24.29 30.31
C SER A 154 -10.48 -25.01 29.10
N ILE A 155 -11.61 -24.54 28.59
CA ILE A 155 -12.25 -25.06 27.38
C ILE A 155 -11.33 -24.87 26.16
N ALA A 156 -10.75 -23.67 26.02
CA ALA A 156 -9.84 -23.36 24.93
C ALA A 156 -8.58 -24.24 24.96
N SER A 157 -8.02 -24.50 26.14
CA SER A 157 -6.87 -25.37 26.35
C SER A 157 -7.18 -26.84 26.05
N LEU A 158 -8.38 -27.31 26.45
CA LEU A 158 -8.86 -28.66 26.13
C LEU A 158 -8.93 -28.89 24.61
N HIS A 159 -9.49 -27.95 23.87
CA HIS A 159 -9.56 -28.07 22.40
C HIS A 159 -8.20 -27.98 21.69
N GLN A 160 -7.18 -27.49 22.39
CA GLN A 160 -5.79 -27.48 21.93
C GLN A 160 -4.98 -28.69 22.43
N ASN A 161 -5.65 -29.65 23.06
CA ASN A 161 -5.04 -30.85 23.64
C ASN A 161 -4.05 -30.58 24.79
N ASN A 162 -4.11 -29.39 25.41
CA ASN A 162 -3.35 -29.06 26.61
C ASN A 162 -4.20 -29.38 27.85
N ILE A 163 -4.29 -30.68 28.17
CA ILE A 163 -5.16 -31.20 29.24
C ILE A 163 -4.69 -30.71 30.63
N SER A 164 -3.38 -30.64 30.86
CA SER A 164 -2.80 -30.25 32.15
C SER A 164 -3.15 -28.81 32.52
N SER A 165 -2.96 -27.86 31.60
CA SER A 165 -3.36 -26.46 31.83
C SER A 165 -4.88 -26.31 31.97
N ALA A 166 -5.66 -27.09 31.21
CA ALA A 166 -7.12 -27.06 31.31
C ALA A 166 -7.63 -27.47 32.70
N ILE A 167 -7.03 -28.49 33.33
CA ILE A 167 -7.39 -28.94 34.69
C ILE A 167 -7.15 -27.82 35.71
N ILE A 168 -5.97 -27.20 35.69
CA ILE A 168 -5.59 -26.12 36.61
C ILE A 168 -6.61 -24.97 36.54
N ASP A 169 -6.95 -24.55 35.33
CA ASP A 169 -7.90 -23.47 35.11
C ASP A 169 -9.34 -23.85 35.49
N ALA A 170 -9.77 -25.08 35.21
CA ALA A 170 -11.09 -25.57 35.59
C ALA A 170 -11.23 -25.66 37.12
N GLU A 171 -10.21 -26.14 37.84
CA GLU A 171 -10.20 -26.12 39.31
C GLU A 171 -10.27 -24.71 39.87
N ARG A 172 -9.50 -23.78 39.30
CA ARG A 172 -9.51 -22.38 39.74
C ARG A 172 -10.87 -21.73 39.51
N ALA A 173 -11.52 -22.02 38.38
CA ALA A 173 -12.87 -21.55 38.08
C ALA A 173 -13.89 -22.08 39.09
N VAL A 174 -13.87 -23.38 39.42
CA VAL A 174 -14.78 -23.98 40.42
C VAL A 174 -14.62 -23.34 41.79
N ARG A 175 -13.38 -23.16 42.26
CA ARG A 175 -13.11 -22.52 43.56
C ARG A 175 -13.67 -21.10 43.59
N LEU A 176 -13.34 -20.28 42.58
CA LEU A 176 -13.80 -18.89 42.52
C LEU A 176 -15.33 -18.78 42.39
N LEU A 177 -16.01 -19.68 41.66
CA LEU A 177 -17.47 -19.68 41.56
C LEU A 177 -18.13 -20.01 42.91
N LYS A 178 -17.57 -20.96 43.67
CA LYS A 178 -18.05 -21.31 45.02
C LYS A 178 -17.84 -20.18 46.01
N ASP A 179 -16.67 -19.54 45.98
CA ASP A 179 -16.37 -18.39 46.84
C ASP A 179 -17.28 -17.18 46.54
N GLN A 180 -17.86 -17.12 45.33
CA GLN A 180 -18.78 -16.07 44.87
C GLN A 180 -20.27 -16.45 44.99
N ASP A 181 -20.62 -17.57 45.64
CA ASP A 181 -21.98 -18.11 45.72
C ASP A 181 -22.67 -18.28 44.34
N ALA A 182 -21.89 -18.53 43.29
CA ALA A 182 -22.36 -18.73 41.92
C ALA A 182 -22.39 -20.22 41.54
N SER A 183 -23.26 -20.60 40.59
CA SER A 183 -23.32 -21.99 40.10
C SER A 183 -22.00 -22.42 39.45
N ALA A 184 -21.44 -23.52 39.93
CA ALA A 184 -20.21 -24.13 39.44
C ALA A 184 -20.45 -25.40 38.59
N GLU A 185 -21.71 -25.79 38.35
CA GLU A 185 -22.08 -27.08 37.75
C GLU A 185 -21.37 -27.36 36.41
N GLU A 186 -21.32 -26.37 35.51
CA GLU A 186 -20.67 -26.53 34.20
C GLU A 186 -19.15 -26.69 34.32
N ALA A 187 -18.52 -25.95 35.24
CA ALA A 187 -17.08 -26.02 35.48
C ALA A 187 -16.68 -27.32 36.19
N GLU A 188 -17.52 -27.82 37.10
CA GLU A 188 -17.34 -29.12 37.76
C GLU A 188 -17.50 -30.28 36.77
N ALA A 189 -18.50 -30.23 35.88
CA ALA A 189 -18.68 -31.22 34.83
C ALA A 189 -17.49 -31.26 33.85
N LEU A 190 -16.97 -30.09 33.47
CA LEU A 190 -15.77 -30.00 32.64
C LEU A 190 -14.53 -30.56 33.35
N LEU A 191 -14.32 -30.21 34.62
CA LEU A 191 -13.23 -30.73 35.43
C LEU A 191 -13.29 -32.26 35.56
N ALA A 192 -14.48 -32.82 35.83
CA ALA A 192 -14.67 -34.27 35.89
C ALA A 192 -14.30 -34.95 34.56
N SER A 193 -14.74 -34.39 33.42
CA SER A 193 -14.39 -34.91 32.10
C SER A 193 -12.89 -34.80 31.79
N LEU A 194 -12.22 -33.74 32.23
CA LEU A 194 -10.78 -33.54 32.05
C LEU A 194 -9.96 -34.54 32.88
N LEU A 195 -10.37 -34.80 34.13
CA LEU A 195 -9.74 -35.78 35.01
C LEU A 195 -9.88 -37.21 34.47
N GLU A 196 -11.03 -37.54 33.88
CA GLU A 196 -11.25 -38.83 33.19
C GLU A 196 -10.38 -38.98 31.93
N LYS A 197 -10.18 -37.90 31.16
CA LYS A 197 -9.26 -37.92 30.01
C LYS A 197 -7.78 -38.04 30.44
N CYS A 198 -7.42 -37.45 31.58
CA CYS A 198 -6.07 -37.56 32.14
C CYS A 198 -5.75 -38.99 32.63
N SER A 199 -6.73 -39.68 33.22
CA SER A 199 -6.58 -41.08 33.64
C SER A 199 -6.50 -42.07 32.47
N MET A 200 -7.02 -41.69 31.28
CA MET A 200 -6.88 -42.48 30.05
C MET A 200 -5.51 -42.29 29.36
N ASN A 201 -4.93 -41.08 29.39
CA ASN A 201 -3.63 -40.79 28.78
C ASN A 201 -2.42 -41.30 29.59
N SER A 202 -2.60 -41.59 30.88
CA SER A 202 -1.54 -42.16 31.74
C SER A 202 -1.32 -43.66 31.53
N ASN A 203 -2.14 -44.33 30.72
CA ASN A 203 -1.99 -45.75 30.34
C ASN A 203 -1.27 -45.98 28.99
N SER A 204 -0.73 -44.93 28.37
CA SER A 204 0.06 -45.05 27.14
C SER A 204 1.29 -44.15 27.19
N THR A 205 2.34 -44.57 27.89
CA THR A 205 3.77 -44.30 27.59
C THR A 205 4.65 -44.87 28.70
N ASP A 206 4.92 -46.18 28.63
CA ASP A 206 6.21 -46.70 29.10
C ASP A 206 7.20 -46.61 27.93
N ASN A 207 8.39 -46.06 28.22
CA ASN A 207 9.54 -45.75 27.35
C ASN A 207 9.55 -44.35 26.67
N VAL A 208 10.13 -43.36 27.35
CA VAL A 208 11.43 -42.76 26.98
C VAL A 208 12.15 -42.34 28.27
N GLY A 209 13.43 -42.69 28.37
CA GLY A 209 14.27 -42.49 29.54
C GLY A 209 14.53 -41.03 29.91
N GLY A 210 14.74 -40.83 31.21
CA GLY A 210 15.09 -39.56 31.80
C GLY A 210 16.47 -39.06 31.36
N GLY A 211 16.48 -37.78 31.00
CA GLY A 211 17.65 -36.91 31.06
C GLY A 211 17.16 -35.58 31.63
N GLY A 212 17.25 -35.42 32.94
CA GLY A 212 16.96 -34.16 33.60
C GLY A 212 18.05 -33.15 33.31
N ALA A 213 17.65 -31.98 32.81
CA ALA A 213 18.38 -30.73 33.00
C ALA A 213 17.36 -29.74 33.55
N ALA A 214 17.58 -29.27 34.77
CA ALA A 214 16.88 -28.14 35.33
C ALA A 214 17.17 -26.93 34.44
N GLU A 215 16.15 -26.35 33.82
CA GLU A 215 16.25 -25.00 33.29
C GLU A 215 16.18 -24.04 34.48
N GLU A 216 17.35 -23.52 34.84
CA GLU A 216 17.48 -22.32 35.67
C GLU A 216 16.78 -21.16 34.97
N GLU A 217 15.96 -20.44 35.73
CA GLU A 217 15.39 -19.17 35.28
C GLU A 217 16.52 -18.21 34.87
N PRO A 218 16.43 -17.53 33.71
CA PRO A 218 17.37 -16.47 33.39
C PRO A 218 17.03 -15.26 34.27
N THR A 219 17.76 -15.11 35.38
CA THR A 219 17.88 -13.84 36.09
C THR A 219 18.61 -12.86 35.19
N TRP A 220 17.87 -12.10 34.39
CA TRP A 220 18.43 -10.98 33.66
C TRP A 220 18.75 -9.87 34.66
N THR A 221 20.02 -9.79 35.07
CA THR A 221 20.58 -8.59 35.67
C THR A 221 20.46 -7.45 34.66
N THR A 222 19.59 -6.50 34.97
CA THR A 222 19.62 -5.16 34.38
C THR A 222 21.00 -4.56 34.63
N HIS A 223 21.76 -4.29 33.57
CA HIS A 223 22.79 -3.26 33.67
C HIS A 223 22.06 -1.95 33.88
N SER A 224 21.92 -1.58 35.16
CA SER A 224 21.48 -0.27 35.61
C SER A 224 22.46 0.76 35.08
N VAL A 225 22.00 1.60 34.16
CA VAL A 225 22.59 2.92 33.98
C VAL A 225 22.26 3.70 35.26
N PRO A 226 23.25 4.33 35.95
CA PRO A 226 23.02 5.01 37.22
C PRO A 226 21.90 6.06 37.14
N GLN A 227 21.02 6.01 38.13
CA GLN A 227 19.72 6.68 38.20
C GLN A 227 19.80 8.17 38.63
N ASP A 228 20.98 8.78 38.55
CA ASP A 228 21.28 10.08 39.20
C ASP A 228 21.33 11.28 38.24
N LEU A 229 20.87 11.17 36.99
CA LEU A 229 21.01 12.24 35.98
C LEU A 229 19.78 13.13 35.74
N TRP A 230 18.69 13.01 36.52
CA TRP A 230 17.44 13.73 36.25
C TRP A 230 16.92 14.63 37.38
N ASN A 231 17.73 14.91 38.40
CA ASN A 231 17.36 15.80 39.50
C ASN A 231 18.28 17.03 39.57
N GLU A 232 18.28 17.86 38.53
CA GLU A 232 18.66 19.27 38.70
C GLU A 232 17.54 20.16 38.16
N LYS A 233 16.97 20.97 39.07
CA LYS A 233 16.03 22.03 38.72
C LYS A 233 16.77 23.07 37.86
N PRO A 234 16.10 23.74 36.90
CA PRO A 234 16.74 24.76 36.10
C PRO A 234 17.13 25.94 36.98
N ASP A 235 18.42 26.26 36.99
CA ASP A 235 18.99 27.37 37.73
C ASP A 235 18.63 28.69 37.01
N GLU A 236 17.84 29.55 37.65
CA GLU A 236 17.23 30.76 37.06
C GLU A 236 18.21 31.92 36.76
N ASN A 237 19.53 31.68 36.69
CA ASN A 237 20.51 32.76 36.67
C ASN A 237 21.63 32.66 35.63
N ASN A 238 21.43 31.98 34.50
CA ASN A 238 22.39 32.05 33.39
C ASN A 238 21.87 32.88 32.20
N LYS A 239 21.88 34.21 32.38
CA LYS A 239 21.87 35.16 31.27
C LYS A 239 23.28 35.21 30.67
N ASN A 240 23.57 34.34 29.70
CA ASN A 240 24.56 34.51 28.63
C ASN A 240 24.89 33.16 27.98
N THR A 241 24.22 32.82 26.88
CA THR A 241 24.83 32.06 25.76
C THR A 241 23.94 32.23 24.53
N ALA A 242 24.18 33.30 23.78
CA ALA A 242 23.67 33.47 22.42
C ALA A 242 24.53 32.73 21.37
N ASP A 243 25.40 31.79 21.79
CA ASP A 243 26.41 31.14 20.94
C ASP A 243 26.40 29.60 20.99
N SER A 244 25.29 28.95 21.39
CA SER A 244 25.17 27.47 21.32
C SER A 244 24.28 26.96 20.18
N ALA A 245 23.90 27.82 19.22
CA ALA A 245 23.15 27.44 18.02
C ALA A 245 24.04 26.95 16.86
N ALA A 246 25.35 26.79 17.09
CA ALA A 246 26.34 26.46 16.05
C ALA A 246 27.24 25.27 16.45
N SER A 247 26.66 24.08 16.63
CA SER A 247 27.35 22.77 16.64
C SER A 247 26.28 21.69 16.93
N VAL A 248 25.90 20.76 16.07
CA VAL A 248 26.69 19.80 15.28
C VAL A 248 25.85 19.43 14.05
N ARG A 249 26.28 19.78 12.84
CA ARG A 249 25.65 19.31 11.59
C ARG A 249 26.71 18.59 10.76
N ILE A 250 26.82 17.29 10.98
CA ILE A 250 27.45 16.38 10.02
C ILE A 250 26.30 15.54 9.47
N ALA A 251 25.92 15.81 8.22
CA ALA A 251 25.09 14.90 7.47
C ALA A 251 25.70 13.50 7.59
N TRP A 252 24.92 12.52 8.03
CA TRP A 252 25.34 11.13 8.09
C TRP A 252 25.80 10.64 6.71
N SER A 253 27.10 10.74 6.44
CA SER A 253 27.70 10.29 5.20
C SER A 253 27.83 8.77 5.25
N CYS A 254 27.23 8.09 4.28
CA CYS A 254 27.39 6.66 4.08
C CYS A 254 28.22 6.44 2.82
N SER A 255 29.39 5.80 2.98
CA SER A 255 30.24 5.45 1.85
C SER A 255 29.61 4.33 1.01
N LEU A 256 29.95 4.29 -0.28
CA LEU A 256 29.47 3.21 -1.16
C LEU A 256 29.81 1.83 -0.60
N SER A 257 31.01 1.66 0.01
CA SER A 257 31.43 0.42 0.64
C SER A 257 30.57 0.00 1.84
N GLU A 258 30.12 0.96 2.66
CA GLU A 258 29.24 0.66 3.79
C GLU A 258 27.86 0.21 3.31
N ILE A 259 27.34 0.88 2.28
CA ILE A 259 26.06 0.52 1.66
C ILE A 259 26.19 -0.87 1.03
N SER A 260 27.24 -1.15 0.25
CA SER A 260 27.47 -2.47 -0.35
C SER A 260 27.48 -3.57 0.70
N LYS A 261 28.20 -3.38 1.81
CA LYS A 261 28.24 -4.34 2.92
C LYS A 261 26.87 -4.53 3.58
N PHE A 262 26.06 -3.48 3.69
CA PHE A 262 24.68 -3.61 4.17
C PHE A 262 23.80 -4.35 3.17
N THR A 263 23.91 -4.06 1.87
CA THR A 263 23.17 -4.74 0.79
C THR A 263 23.39 -6.25 0.83
N GLU A 264 24.64 -6.69 1.06
CA GLU A 264 24.99 -8.11 1.21
C GLU A 264 24.18 -8.83 2.31
N THR A 265 23.77 -8.13 3.37
CA THR A 265 22.96 -8.72 4.46
C THR A 265 21.49 -8.97 4.09
N ARG A 266 21.04 -8.46 2.93
CA ARG A 266 19.65 -8.57 2.44
C ARG A 266 19.52 -9.53 1.26
N LEU A 267 20.62 -10.07 0.77
CA LEU A 267 20.62 -11.00 -0.35
C LEU A 267 20.06 -12.35 0.10
N MET A 268 19.28 -12.98 -0.76
CA MET A 268 18.82 -14.36 -0.58
C MET A 268 19.93 -15.33 -0.99
N ASP A 269 19.93 -16.55 -0.44
CA ASP A 269 20.93 -17.58 -0.72
C ASP A 269 21.16 -17.73 -2.24
N GLN A 270 22.43 -17.79 -2.67
CA GLN A 270 22.89 -17.88 -4.07
C GLN A 270 22.85 -16.59 -4.91
N SER A 271 22.38 -15.46 -4.38
CA SER A 271 22.28 -14.21 -5.15
C SER A 271 23.59 -13.43 -5.15
N SER A 272 24.24 -13.29 -6.31
CA SER A 272 25.38 -12.39 -6.50
C SER A 272 24.87 -11.03 -6.96
N ILE A 273 24.64 -10.09 -6.04
CA ILE A 273 24.22 -8.71 -6.35
C ILE A 273 25.25 -7.73 -5.77
N LYS A 274 25.56 -6.68 -6.51
CA LYS A 274 26.47 -5.61 -6.09
C LYS A 274 25.84 -4.25 -6.29
N LEU A 275 26.10 -3.34 -5.36
CA LEU A 275 25.85 -1.92 -5.56
C LEU A 275 27.02 -1.31 -6.34
N THR A 276 26.71 -0.48 -7.33
CA THR A 276 27.69 0.28 -8.11
C THR A 276 27.16 1.69 -8.37
N GLU A 277 27.98 2.55 -8.96
CA GLU A 277 27.62 3.91 -9.33
C GLU A 277 28.01 4.20 -10.79
N SER A 278 27.15 4.91 -11.52
CA SER A 278 27.43 5.36 -12.88
C SER A 278 26.98 6.80 -13.07
N ALA A 279 27.58 7.50 -14.05
CA ALA A 279 27.20 8.86 -14.38
C ALA A 279 25.72 9.00 -14.80
N ARG A 280 25.13 7.93 -15.36
CA ARG A 280 23.77 7.92 -15.90
C ARG A 280 22.71 7.57 -14.86
N LEU A 281 22.93 6.49 -14.11
CA LEU A 281 21.94 5.95 -13.16
C LEU A 281 22.21 6.39 -11.72
N GLY A 282 23.34 7.05 -11.45
CA GLY A 282 23.84 7.21 -10.08
C GLY A 282 24.10 5.83 -9.46
N ARG A 283 23.80 5.71 -8.17
CA ARG A 283 23.91 4.45 -7.41
C ARG A 283 22.80 3.48 -7.82
N HIS A 284 23.17 2.26 -8.19
CA HIS A 284 22.23 1.24 -8.67
C HIS A 284 22.75 -0.18 -8.43
N LEU A 285 21.84 -1.15 -8.49
CA LEU A 285 22.16 -2.58 -8.31
C LEU A 285 22.49 -3.27 -9.64
N ILE A 286 23.50 -4.12 -9.62
CA ILE A 286 23.92 -4.99 -10.72
C ILE A 286 24.04 -6.44 -10.26
N VAL A 287 23.91 -7.37 -11.20
CA VAL A 287 24.34 -8.75 -11.01
C VAL A 287 25.85 -8.78 -10.85
N GLY A 288 26.34 -9.52 -9.88
CA GLY A 288 27.74 -9.72 -9.57
C GLY A 288 28.42 -10.64 -10.60
N THR A 289 29.04 -11.71 -10.13
CA THR A 289 29.94 -12.53 -10.97
C THR A 289 29.25 -13.68 -11.68
N HIS A 290 28.11 -14.15 -11.17
CA HIS A 290 27.38 -15.30 -11.70
C HIS A 290 26.01 -14.86 -12.19
N GLU A 291 25.55 -15.50 -13.26
CA GLU A 291 24.18 -15.31 -13.73
C GLU A 291 23.16 -15.74 -12.67
N ILE A 292 22.02 -15.08 -12.69
CA ILE A 292 20.89 -15.39 -11.81
C ILE A 292 19.79 -15.96 -12.70
N GLU A 293 19.34 -17.17 -12.40
CA GLU A 293 18.21 -17.77 -13.10
C GLU A 293 16.92 -16.97 -12.85
N GLY A 294 16.08 -16.88 -13.88
CA GLY A 294 14.77 -16.25 -13.76
C GLY A 294 13.87 -16.96 -12.75
N ASN A 295 12.89 -16.23 -12.21
CA ASN A 295 11.91 -16.65 -11.21
C ASN A 295 12.46 -16.87 -9.78
N ASN A 296 13.75 -16.59 -9.54
CA ASN A 296 14.33 -16.64 -8.20
C ASN A 296 14.12 -15.34 -7.42
N ASP A 297 13.79 -15.47 -6.14
CA ASP A 297 13.81 -14.35 -5.20
C ASP A 297 15.27 -14.03 -4.85
N ILE A 298 15.70 -12.79 -5.04
CA ILE A 298 17.11 -12.40 -4.95
C ILE A 298 17.43 -11.50 -3.76
N ILE A 299 16.46 -10.71 -3.29
CA ILE A 299 16.62 -9.78 -2.18
C ILE A 299 15.37 -9.82 -1.31
N LYS A 300 15.58 -9.83 0.01
CA LYS A 300 14.53 -9.64 1.02
C LYS A 300 14.86 -8.43 1.85
N ASP A 301 14.06 -7.37 1.68
CA ASP A 301 14.32 -6.07 2.29
C ASP A 301 13.20 -5.66 3.26
N GLN A 302 13.59 -5.03 4.36
CA GLN A 302 12.68 -4.55 5.41
C GLN A 302 12.69 -3.03 5.42
N PRO A 303 11.51 -2.38 5.58
CA PRO A 303 11.45 -0.94 5.57
C PRO A 303 12.08 -0.39 6.85
N VAL A 304 12.78 0.75 6.73
CA VAL A 304 13.24 1.53 7.88
C VAL A 304 12.07 2.18 8.60
N ALA A 305 11.09 2.63 7.81
CA ALA A 305 9.81 3.11 8.29
C ALA A 305 8.71 2.83 7.25
N HIS A 306 7.47 2.71 7.72
CA HIS A 306 6.28 2.59 6.87
C HIS A 306 5.07 3.30 7.48
N ALA A 307 4.07 3.59 6.63
CA ALA A 307 2.77 4.12 7.03
C ALA A 307 1.65 3.40 6.28
N LEU A 308 0.58 3.05 7.00
CA LEU A 308 -0.62 2.44 6.40
C LEU A 308 -1.53 3.51 5.82
N GLU A 309 -2.17 3.14 4.71
CA GLU A 309 -3.30 3.86 4.15
C GLU A 309 -4.45 3.99 5.15
N LYS A 310 -5.21 5.08 5.06
CA LYS A 310 -6.27 5.41 6.03
C LYS A 310 -7.28 4.28 6.20
N TYR A 311 -7.72 3.71 5.09
CA TYR A 311 -8.73 2.64 5.04
C TYR A 311 -8.16 1.26 5.44
N GLN A 312 -6.83 1.09 5.38
CA GLN A 312 -6.15 -0.16 5.72
C GLN A 312 -5.86 -0.30 7.20
N ARG A 313 -5.88 0.79 7.98
CA ARG A 313 -5.62 0.78 9.44
C ARG A 313 -6.55 -0.12 10.25
N LEU A 314 -7.76 -0.38 9.75
CA LEU A 314 -8.74 -1.28 10.38
C LEU A 314 -8.68 -2.71 9.83
N ARG A 315 -7.92 -2.94 8.76
CA ARG A 315 -7.82 -4.23 8.04
C ARG A 315 -6.45 -4.88 8.15
N ARG A 316 -5.41 -4.09 8.46
CA ARG A 316 -4.01 -4.50 8.44
C ARG A 316 -3.35 -4.23 9.79
N CYS A 317 -2.35 -5.02 10.11
CA CYS A 317 -1.48 -4.80 11.27
C CYS A 317 -0.67 -3.51 11.10
N GLY A 318 -0.69 -2.61 12.09
CA GLY A 318 0.07 -1.37 12.10
C GLY A 318 1.59 -1.56 12.10
N HIS A 319 2.06 -2.73 12.53
CA HIS A 319 3.47 -3.08 12.50
C HIS A 319 3.89 -3.79 11.20
N CYS A 320 3.35 -4.98 10.91
CA CYS A 320 3.86 -5.81 9.82
C CYS A 320 3.04 -5.69 8.52
N CYS A 321 2.01 -4.85 8.49
CA CYS A 321 1.10 -4.63 7.35
C CYS A 321 0.36 -5.89 6.85
N GLN A 322 0.48 -7.03 7.52
CA GLN A 322 -0.27 -8.24 7.22
C GLN A 322 -1.77 -8.02 7.45
N GLU A 323 -2.61 -8.76 6.73
CA GLU A 323 -4.05 -8.76 7.00
C GLU A 323 -4.34 -9.19 8.43
N LEU A 324 -5.29 -8.50 9.06
CA LEU A 324 -5.82 -8.93 10.33
C LEU A 324 -6.66 -10.21 10.09
N PRO A 325 -6.47 -11.28 10.89
CA PRO A 325 -7.14 -12.56 10.68
C PRO A 325 -8.68 -12.44 10.54
N LEU A 326 -9.22 -13.09 9.49
CA LEU A 326 -10.64 -13.29 9.15
C LEU A 326 -11.56 -12.07 9.43
N GLY A 327 -11.76 -11.22 8.43
CA GLY A 327 -12.84 -10.22 8.39
C GLY A 327 -12.81 -9.16 9.51
N GLY A 328 -11.64 -8.89 10.09
CA GLY A 328 -11.47 -7.92 11.18
C GLY A 328 -12.04 -8.37 12.53
N ALA A 329 -12.17 -9.67 12.79
CA ALA A 329 -12.72 -10.15 14.06
C ALA A 329 -11.63 -10.41 15.14
N TYR A 330 -10.38 -10.66 14.77
CA TYR A 330 -9.34 -11.04 15.73
C TYR A 330 -8.09 -10.17 15.56
N PHE A 331 -8.02 -9.10 16.34
CA PHE A 331 -6.89 -8.17 16.33
C PHE A 331 -6.59 -7.66 17.73
N TRP A 332 -5.35 -7.19 17.91
CA TRP A 332 -4.83 -6.65 19.15
C TRP A 332 -4.76 -5.13 19.03
N PRO A 333 -5.71 -4.37 19.58
CA PRO A 333 -5.59 -2.91 19.59
C PRO A 333 -4.41 -2.49 20.46
N CYS A 334 -3.88 -1.29 20.20
CA CYS A 334 -3.06 -0.58 21.19
C CYS A 334 -3.79 -0.52 22.54
N ARG A 335 -3.07 -0.67 23.65
CA ARG A 335 -3.72 -0.60 24.98
C ARG A 335 -4.08 0.82 25.38
N ALA A 336 -3.52 1.82 24.70
CA ALA A 336 -3.68 3.25 25.02
C ALA A 336 -4.53 4.01 23.98
N CYS A 337 -4.86 3.41 22.83
CA CYS A 337 -5.77 4.03 21.85
C CYS A 337 -6.41 3.01 20.90
N CYS A 338 -7.36 3.47 20.09
CA CYS A 338 -8.04 2.67 19.07
C CYS A 338 -7.59 2.98 17.62
N VAL A 339 -6.51 3.74 17.46
CA VAL A 339 -6.01 4.21 16.14
C VAL A 339 -5.25 3.12 15.39
N VAL A 340 -4.62 2.18 16.11
CA VAL A 340 -3.76 1.15 15.52
C VAL A 340 -4.12 -0.23 16.05
N LEU A 341 -4.12 -1.21 15.14
CA LEU A 341 -4.43 -2.60 15.40
C LEU A 341 -3.22 -3.46 15.02
N PHE A 342 -3.01 -4.57 15.72
CA PHE A 342 -1.92 -5.51 15.47
C PHE A 342 -2.46 -6.92 15.21
N CYS A 343 -1.71 -7.74 14.47
CA CYS A 343 -2.06 -9.13 14.19
C CYS A 343 -1.57 -10.12 15.27
N SER A 344 -0.76 -9.68 16.23
CA SER A 344 -0.28 -10.49 17.35
C SER A 344 0.21 -9.62 18.52
N LYS A 345 0.43 -10.23 19.68
CA LYS A 345 1.07 -9.59 20.84
C LYS A 345 2.48 -9.13 20.51
N GLU A 346 3.24 -9.95 19.80
CA GLU A 346 4.60 -9.64 19.41
C GLU A 346 4.62 -8.37 18.54
N CYS A 347 3.68 -8.24 17.59
CA CYS A 347 3.55 -7.03 16.78
C CYS A 347 3.16 -5.79 17.60
N ARG A 348 2.30 -5.93 18.61
CA ARG A 348 1.89 -4.82 19.51
C ARG A 348 3.01 -4.41 20.46
N ASP A 349 3.64 -5.38 21.10
CA ASP A 349 4.51 -5.19 22.27
C ASP A 349 5.99 -5.01 21.88
N HIS A 350 6.45 -5.69 20.81
CA HIS A 350 7.85 -5.66 20.36
C HIS A 350 8.02 -5.16 18.93
N GLY A 351 6.96 -5.23 18.13
CA GLY A 351 6.96 -4.78 16.74
C GLY A 351 6.74 -3.29 16.59
N ASN A 352 6.25 -2.58 17.60
CA ASN A 352 5.73 -1.25 17.40
C ASN A 352 6.82 -0.16 17.28
N VAL A 353 7.53 -0.13 16.14
CA VAL A 353 8.68 0.75 15.88
C VAL A 353 8.34 2.24 15.72
N HIS A 354 7.07 2.56 15.47
CA HIS A 354 6.61 3.92 15.19
C HIS A 354 5.58 4.43 16.19
N HIS A 355 4.67 3.55 16.63
CA HIS A 355 3.67 3.91 17.61
C HIS A 355 4.13 3.45 18.99
N VAL A 356 4.03 4.32 19.98
CA VAL A 356 4.39 3.99 21.37
C VAL A 356 3.14 4.22 22.18
N GLU A 357 2.78 3.28 23.06
CA GLU A 357 1.60 3.44 23.91
C GLU A 357 1.75 4.72 24.75
N GLY A 358 0.81 5.67 24.62
CA GLY A 358 0.88 6.98 25.28
C GLY A 358 1.85 8.00 24.64
N GLY A 359 2.50 7.63 23.53
CA GLY A 359 3.40 8.49 22.75
C GLY A 359 2.69 9.43 21.75
N PRO A 360 3.45 10.14 20.90
CA PRO A 360 2.93 11.19 20.01
C PRO A 360 1.94 10.71 18.93
N GLU A 361 1.97 9.43 18.57
CA GLU A 361 1.02 8.83 17.62
C GLU A 361 -0.18 8.16 18.30
N CYS A 362 -0.17 8.06 19.63
CA CYS A 362 -1.15 7.29 20.38
C CYS A 362 -2.35 8.13 20.78
N GLY A 363 -3.52 7.81 20.23
CA GLY A 363 -4.77 8.51 20.55
C GLY A 363 -4.84 9.93 20.00
N VAL A 364 -4.01 10.26 19.01
CA VAL A 364 -3.97 11.57 18.35
C VAL A 364 -4.25 11.38 16.85
N PRO A 365 -5.14 12.20 16.25
CA PRO A 365 -5.66 11.90 14.91
C PRO A 365 -4.76 12.35 13.76
N TRP A 366 -3.65 13.06 14.00
CA TRP A 366 -2.79 13.57 12.92
C TRP A 366 -2.30 12.43 12.01
N THR A 367 -2.05 11.24 12.56
CA THR A 367 -1.65 10.07 11.76
C THR A 367 -2.77 9.54 10.85
N VAL A 368 -4.03 9.87 11.12
CA VAL A 368 -5.22 9.47 10.35
C VAL A 368 -5.67 10.57 9.39
N LEU A 369 -5.37 11.82 9.72
CA LEU A 369 -5.78 13.01 8.96
C LEU A 369 -4.75 13.42 7.91
N LEU A 370 -3.46 13.25 8.18
CA LEU A 370 -2.40 13.54 7.20
C LEU A 370 -2.24 12.39 6.19
N PRO A 371 -1.79 12.69 4.95
CA PRO A 371 -1.44 11.68 3.97
C PRO A 371 -0.38 10.70 4.50
N PRO A 372 -0.42 9.40 4.14
CA PRO A 372 0.54 8.41 4.61
C PRO A 372 2.00 8.76 4.35
N GLU A 373 2.32 9.45 3.26
CA GLU A 373 3.67 9.92 2.91
C GLU A 373 4.19 10.93 3.94
N VAL A 374 3.32 11.84 4.39
CA VAL A 374 3.65 12.85 5.39
C VAL A 374 3.83 12.20 6.77
N VAL A 375 2.96 11.24 7.11
CA VAL A 375 3.10 10.45 8.35
C VAL A 375 4.40 9.64 8.32
N LEU A 376 4.72 9.02 7.18
CA LEU A 376 5.96 8.29 6.97
C LEU A 376 7.18 9.20 7.09
N ALA A 377 7.13 10.43 6.57
CA ALA A 377 8.23 11.39 6.70
C ALA A 377 8.53 11.73 8.17
N VAL A 378 7.50 11.96 8.99
CA VAL A 378 7.67 12.19 10.44
C VAL A 378 8.27 10.95 11.12
N ARG A 379 7.72 9.76 10.84
CA ARG A 379 8.24 8.48 11.39
C ARG A 379 9.69 8.23 11.01
N LEU A 380 10.05 8.52 9.75
CA LEU A 380 11.40 8.40 9.23
C LEU A 380 12.34 9.39 9.91
N ALA A 381 11.94 10.67 10.04
CA ALA A 381 12.73 11.68 10.75
C ALA A 381 13.04 11.25 12.20
N CYS A 382 12.03 10.80 12.95
CA CYS A 382 12.22 10.27 14.30
C CYS A 382 13.18 9.07 14.31
N ARG A 383 13.02 8.14 13.36
CA ARG A 383 13.86 6.93 13.26
C ARG A 383 15.32 7.26 12.95
N LEU A 384 15.57 8.14 11.97
CA LEU A 384 16.91 8.56 11.57
C LEU A 384 17.61 9.29 12.70
N LYS A 385 16.94 10.25 13.36
CA LYS A 385 17.51 11.01 14.46
C LYS A 385 17.86 10.14 15.66
N ARG A 386 16.95 9.24 16.06
CA ARG A 386 17.19 8.30 17.16
C ARG A 386 18.39 7.39 16.91
N ASP A 387 18.46 6.80 15.71
CA ASP A 387 19.60 5.96 15.36
C ASP A 387 20.89 6.79 15.29
N GLN A 388 20.80 8.07 14.91
CA GLN A 388 21.92 9.01 14.93
C GLN A 388 22.48 9.29 16.31
N GLU A 389 21.63 9.69 17.25
CA GLU A 389 22.05 9.96 18.63
C GLU A 389 22.60 8.70 19.31
N ARG A 390 21.99 7.54 19.07
CA ARG A 390 22.48 6.26 19.60
C ARG A 390 23.88 5.94 19.11
N ASP A 391 24.12 6.06 17.81
CA ASP A 391 25.41 5.69 17.23
C ASP A 391 26.51 6.69 17.62
N MET A 392 26.18 7.99 17.77
CA MET A 392 27.10 8.97 18.36
C MET A 392 27.50 8.58 19.79
N TYR A 393 26.52 8.22 20.63
CA TYR A 393 26.78 7.76 21.99
C TYR A 393 27.67 6.50 22.04
N ILE A 394 27.43 5.53 21.14
CA ILE A 394 28.25 4.30 21.07
C ILE A 394 29.69 4.63 20.65
N ASN A 395 29.87 5.49 19.65
CA ASN A 395 31.19 5.88 19.18
C ASN A 395 31.99 6.59 20.28
N ASP A 396 31.36 7.52 20.99
CA ASP A 396 32.02 8.33 22.01
C ASP A 396 32.36 7.54 23.28
N ASN A 397 31.55 6.54 23.65
CA ASN A 397 31.68 5.83 24.92
C ASN A 397 32.22 4.39 24.84
N ILE A 398 32.00 3.69 23.72
CA ILE A 398 32.29 2.25 23.58
C ILE A 398 33.41 2.00 22.56
N GLY A 399 33.74 2.99 21.71
CA GLY A 399 34.81 2.89 20.72
C GLY A 399 34.53 1.84 19.62
N ALA A 400 33.27 1.46 19.42
CA ALA A 400 32.87 0.46 18.44
C ALA A 400 32.64 1.11 17.06
N THR A 401 33.44 0.76 16.06
CA THR A 401 33.40 1.32 14.69
C THR A 401 32.30 0.75 13.78
N THR A 402 31.30 0.05 14.31
CA THR A 402 30.33 -0.67 13.47
C THR A 402 28.90 -0.37 13.85
N SER A 403 28.31 0.59 13.14
CA SER A 403 26.88 0.63 12.92
C SER A 403 26.62 0.81 11.43
N ASN A 404 26.63 -0.31 10.69
CA ASN A 404 26.03 -0.37 9.36
C ASN A 404 24.51 -0.45 9.53
N SER A 405 23.90 0.60 10.08
CA SER A 405 22.45 0.65 10.28
C SER A 405 21.74 0.96 8.96
N SER A 406 20.55 0.38 8.79
CA SER A 406 19.68 0.67 7.65
C SER A 406 19.36 2.18 7.54
N SER A 407 19.31 2.88 8.67
CA SER A 407 19.09 4.32 8.75
C SER A 407 20.22 5.12 8.10
N LYS A 408 21.47 4.67 8.22
CA LYS A 408 22.62 5.30 7.55
C LYS A 408 22.55 5.16 6.03
N VAL A 409 22.05 4.04 5.54
CA VAL A 409 21.79 3.85 4.10
C VAL A 409 20.67 4.79 3.64
N VAL A 410 19.54 4.80 4.35
CA VAL A 410 18.37 5.63 3.99
C VAL A 410 18.66 7.13 4.07
N SER A 411 19.45 7.60 5.04
CA SER A 411 19.83 9.02 5.16
C SER A 411 20.66 9.54 3.98
N SER A 412 21.26 8.61 3.21
CA SER A 412 22.04 8.91 2.02
C SER A 412 21.22 8.90 0.72
N LEU A 413 19.94 8.53 0.76
CA LEU A 413 19.08 8.49 -0.44
C LEU A 413 18.88 9.89 -1.01
N GLU A 414 18.65 9.94 -2.33
CA GLU A 414 18.45 11.19 -3.08
C GLU A 414 17.12 11.85 -2.69
N THR A 415 17.07 13.18 -2.67
CA THR A 415 15.86 13.97 -2.44
C THR A 415 15.44 14.76 -3.68
N CYS A 416 16.36 14.94 -4.64
CA CYS A 416 16.24 15.81 -5.82
C CYS A 416 15.81 17.24 -5.47
N PHE A 417 16.01 17.69 -4.22
CA PHE A 417 15.49 18.96 -3.74
C PHE A 417 16.00 20.18 -4.53
N SER A 418 17.23 20.10 -5.04
CA SER A 418 17.84 21.13 -5.88
C SER A 418 17.35 21.17 -7.33
N LYS A 419 16.69 20.10 -7.81
CA LYS A 419 16.12 19.99 -9.17
C LYS A 419 14.63 20.31 -9.20
N MET A 420 14.01 20.35 -8.04
CA MET A 420 12.60 20.61 -7.82
C MET A 420 12.24 22.04 -8.24
N ASP A 421 11.03 22.24 -8.78
CA ASP A 421 10.56 23.59 -8.99
C ASP A 421 10.29 24.31 -7.65
N THR A 422 10.29 25.64 -7.68
CA THR A 422 10.16 26.46 -6.48
C THR A 422 8.81 26.28 -5.78
N GLU A 423 7.74 26.07 -6.54
CA GLU A 423 6.39 25.92 -6.00
C GLU A 423 6.27 24.61 -5.21
N GLU A 424 6.81 23.53 -5.77
CA GLU A 424 6.90 22.22 -5.14
C GLU A 424 7.77 22.27 -3.87
N ALA A 425 8.91 22.97 -3.91
CA ALA A 425 9.76 23.17 -2.73
C ALA A 425 9.01 23.89 -1.59
N ILE A 426 8.26 24.96 -1.92
CA ILE A 426 7.42 25.69 -0.95
C ILE A 426 6.31 24.79 -0.40
N TRP A 427 5.66 24.01 -1.25
CA TRP A 427 4.62 23.06 -0.84
C TRP A 427 5.15 22.01 0.14
N ARG A 428 6.30 21.40 -0.16
CA ARG A 428 6.95 20.42 0.72
C ARG A 428 7.37 21.04 2.05
N ALA A 429 7.99 22.22 2.03
CA ALA A 429 8.40 22.92 3.24
C ALA A 429 7.20 23.31 4.13
N THR A 430 6.12 23.81 3.53
CA THR A 430 4.86 24.13 4.23
C THR A 430 4.25 22.87 4.86
N THR A 431 4.22 21.76 4.12
CA THR A 431 3.71 20.48 4.61
C THR A 431 4.55 19.95 5.77
N ALA A 432 5.88 20.05 5.68
CA ALA A 432 6.80 19.69 6.76
C ALA A 432 6.57 20.53 8.01
N CYS A 433 6.32 21.85 7.88
CA CYS A 433 5.99 22.72 9.02
C CYS A 433 4.69 22.29 9.71
N ALA A 434 3.63 22.00 8.95
CA ALA A 434 2.35 21.55 9.51
C ALA A 434 2.47 20.19 10.21
N ALA A 435 3.17 19.23 9.60
CA ALA A 435 3.40 17.91 10.18
C ALA A 435 4.25 17.98 11.45
N HIS A 436 5.33 18.78 11.42
CA HIS A 436 6.18 19.05 12.58
C HIS A 436 5.41 19.70 13.73
N ALA A 437 4.56 20.70 13.44
CA ALA A 437 3.75 21.36 14.46
C ALA A 437 2.76 20.38 15.12
N ALA A 438 2.07 19.55 14.32
CA ALA A 438 1.17 18.52 14.84
C ALA A 438 1.92 17.49 15.71
N TYR A 439 3.06 16.99 15.24
CA TYR A 439 3.91 16.08 16.02
C TYR A 439 4.40 16.73 17.32
N THR A 440 4.85 17.98 17.28
CA THR A 440 5.38 18.70 18.45
C THR A 440 4.31 18.88 19.53
N ILE A 441 3.08 19.27 19.14
CA ILE A 441 1.96 19.38 20.08
C ILE A 441 1.63 18.01 20.68
N ALA A 442 1.60 16.96 19.86
CA ALA A 442 1.35 15.60 20.34
C ALA A 442 2.46 15.08 21.26
N TYR A 443 3.72 15.37 20.93
CA TYR A 443 4.90 15.06 21.73
C TYR A 443 4.83 15.73 23.11
N GLN A 444 4.52 17.02 23.17
CA GLN A 444 4.37 17.77 24.42
C GLN A 444 3.23 17.25 25.30
N ARG A 445 2.21 16.63 24.71
CA ARG A 445 1.08 16.01 25.42
C ARG A 445 1.32 14.55 25.80
N SER A 446 2.38 13.93 25.28
CA SER A 446 2.69 12.53 25.56
C SER A 446 3.12 12.36 27.02
N ASN A 447 2.79 11.21 27.62
CA ASN A 447 3.15 10.91 29.02
C ASN A 447 4.37 9.98 29.11
N CYS A 448 5.12 9.82 28.00
CA CYS A 448 6.11 8.76 27.80
C CYS A 448 7.52 9.30 27.52
N PHE A 449 7.90 10.44 28.12
CA PHE A 449 9.22 11.07 27.91
C PHE A 449 10.42 10.20 28.34
N ALA A 450 10.18 9.17 29.16
CA ALA A 450 11.21 8.21 29.56
C ALA A 450 11.50 7.14 28.48
N ASP A 451 10.66 7.04 27.44
CA ASP A 451 10.88 6.09 26.35
C ASP A 451 11.82 6.68 25.30
N SER A 452 13.02 6.12 25.20
CA SER A 452 14.06 6.50 24.22
C SER A 452 13.62 6.41 22.76
N THR A 453 12.46 5.81 22.47
CA THR A 453 11.90 5.76 21.12
C THR A 453 11.18 7.04 20.71
N ILE A 454 10.79 7.89 21.67
CA ILE A 454 10.10 9.18 21.48
C ILE A 454 11.14 10.30 21.53
N ILE A 455 11.25 11.09 20.46
CA ILE A 455 12.32 12.07 20.30
C ILE A 455 11.79 13.36 19.65
N PRO A 456 12.21 14.57 20.09
CA PRO A 456 11.87 15.79 19.39
C PRO A 456 12.63 15.87 18.06
N ILE A 457 11.94 16.30 17.00
CA ILE A 457 12.51 16.50 15.67
C ILE A 457 12.35 17.96 15.25
N THR A 458 13.04 18.38 14.20
CA THR A 458 13.02 19.72 13.61
C THR A 458 12.27 19.72 12.28
N ILE A 459 11.88 20.92 11.82
CA ILE A 459 11.25 21.08 10.50
C ILE A 459 12.18 20.61 9.37
N ALA A 460 13.48 20.92 9.46
CA ALA A 460 14.47 20.51 8.46
C ALA A 460 14.62 18.97 8.38
N GLU A 461 14.59 18.28 9.53
CA GLU A 461 14.59 16.81 9.57
C GLU A 461 13.33 16.22 8.90
N VAL A 462 12.15 16.81 9.14
CA VAL A 462 10.91 16.40 8.48
C VAL A 462 10.94 16.69 6.98
N LEU A 463 11.43 17.86 6.56
CA LEU A 463 11.50 18.23 5.15
C LEU A 463 12.45 17.32 4.37
N ARG A 464 13.63 17.01 4.94
CA ARG A 464 14.57 16.06 4.35
C ARG A 464 13.93 14.66 4.24
N ALA A 465 13.29 14.19 5.30
CA ALA A 465 12.60 12.90 5.29
C ALA A 465 11.47 12.86 4.25
N LEU A 466 10.72 13.96 4.09
CA LEU A 466 9.68 14.10 3.07
C LEU A 466 10.26 14.03 1.66
N GLY A 467 11.42 14.65 1.43
CA GLY A 467 12.19 14.51 0.20
C GLY A 467 12.56 13.06 -0.12
N ILE A 468 13.07 12.32 0.88
CA ILE A 468 13.39 10.90 0.74
C ILE A 468 12.13 10.09 0.42
N VAL A 469 11.04 10.31 1.16
CA VAL A 469 9.78 9.54 1.00
C VAL A 469 9.16 9.76 -0.38
N HIS A 470 9.07 11.00 -0.86
CA HIS A 470 8.45 11.25 -2.16
C HIS A 470 9.23 10.66 -3.34
N LEU A 471 10.57 10.59 -3.25
CA LEU A 471 11.41 10.08 -4.34
C LEU A 471 11.69 8.58 -4.23
N ASN A 472 11.77 8.03 -3.02
CA ASN A 472 12.23 6.66 -2.76
C ASN A 472 11.19 5.78 -2.05
N GLY A 473 10.05 6.35 -1.65
CA GLY A 473 8.96 5.62 -1.02
C GLY A 473 8.37 4.60 -1.99
N ILE A 474 8.23 3.37 -1.53
CA ILE A 474 7.68 2.27 -2.30
C ILE A 474 6.31 1.93 -1.75
N ALA A 475 5.30 1.99 -2.61
CA ALA A 475 3.95 1.57 -2.27
C ALA A 475 3.93 0.08 -1.91
N ILE A 476 3.37 -0.24 -0.75
CA ILE A 476 3.13 -1.60 -0.29
C ILE A 476 1.80 -2.03 -0.87
N VAL A 477 1.81 -3.07 -1.69
CA VAL A 477 0.62 -3.59 -2.37
C VAL A 477 0.34 -5.03 -1.92
N PRO A 478 -0.91 -5.50 -1.99
CA PRO A 478 -1.23 -6.89 -1.71
C PRO A 478 -0.49 -7.87 -2.64
N PRO A 479 -0.32 -9.14 -2.21
CA PRO A 479 0.37 -10.15 -3.00
C PRO A 479 -0.40 -10.58 -4.26
N ALA A 480 -1.71 -10.41 -4.28
CA ALA A 480 -2.58 -10.57 -5.45
C ALA A 480 -3.06 -9.18 -5.89
N PHE A 481 -2.99 -8.89 -7.20
CA PHE A 481 -3.32 -7.57 -7.73
C PHE A 481 -4.80 -7.27 -7.49
N GLY A 482 -5.09 -6.13 -6.87
CA GLY A 482 -6.39 -5.45 -6.83
C GLY A 482 -6.23 -4.04 -7.39
N SER A 483 -7.31 -3.25 -7.51
CA SER A 483 -7.24 -1.93 -8.16
C SER A 483 -6.33 -0.95 -7.39
N GLU A 484 -5.98 0.22 -7.93
CA GLU A 484 -5.17 1.23 -7.19
C GLU A 484 -5.76 1.59 -5.82
N ALA A 485 -7.06 1.35 -5.62
CA ALA A 485 -7.74 1.44 -4.33
C ALA A 485 -7.24 0.41 -3.28
N ASP A 486 -6.41 -0.56 -3.63
CA ASP A 486 -5.91 -1.63 -2.77
C ASP A 486 -4.49 -1.40 -2.22
N SER A 487 -3.88 -0.22 -2.41
CA SER A 487 -2.66 0.16 -1.70
C SER A 487 -2.80 -0.12 -0.19
N ILE A 488 -1.82 -0.83 0.38
CA ILE A 488 -1.76 -1.15 1.81
C ILE A 488 -1.15 0.04 2.57
N GLY A 489 -0.17 0.70 1.97
CA GLY A 489 0.60 1.77 2.59
C GLY A 489 1.84 2.10 1.78
N ILE A 490 2.80 2.78 2.41
CA ILE A 490 4.06 3.19 1.81
C ILE A 490 5.21 2.93 2.79
N GLY A 491 6.38 2.55 2.29
CA GLY A 491 7.59 2.33 3.10
C GLY A 491 8.87 2.76 2.40
N VAL A 492 9.93 3.02 3.17
CA VAL A 492 11.28 3.33 2.65
C VAL A 492 12.20 2.15 2.92
N TYR A 493 12.78 1.61 1.85
CA TYR A 493 13.50 0.33 1.85
C TYR A 493 14.98 0.55 1.51
N PRO A 494 15.92 0.22 2.40
CA PRO A 494 17.32 0.60 2.27
C PRO A 494 18.02 0.01 1.05
N VAL A 495 17.60 -1.16 0.55
CA VAL A 495 18.18 -1.80 -0.64
C VAL A 495 17.26 -1.66 -1.85
N ALA A 496 15.95 -1.85 -1.68
CA ALA A 496 15.02 -1.78 -2.82
C ALA A 496 14.96 -0.38 -3.46
N SER A 497 15.26 0.69 -2.71
CA SER A 497 15.36 2.05 -3.27
C SER A 497 16.52 2.25 -4.26
N PHE A 498 17.46 1.29 -4.39
CA PHE A 498 18.54 1.33 -5.40
C PHE A 498 18.18 0.62 -6.72
N LEU A 499 16.96 0.10 -6.86
CA LEU A 499 16.48 -0.41 -8.13
C LEU A 499 16.22 0.76 -9.08
N SER A 500 16.92 0.81 -10.21
CA SER A 500 16.69 1.84 -11.23
C SER A 500 15.42 1.57 -12.04
N HIS A 501 14.91 2.60 -12.71
CA HIS A 501 13.74 2.46 -13.56
C HIS A 501 14.05 1.85 -14.94
N SER A 502 13.18 0.96 -15.43
CA SER A 502 12.99 0.67 -16.85
C SER A 502 11.50 0.50 -17.15
N CYS A 503 11.05 0.98 -18.32
CA CYS A 503 9.67 0.76 -18.76
C CYS A 503 9.41 -0.70 -19.17
N ILE A 504 10.48 -1.50 -19.33
CA ILE A 504 10.46 -2.96 -19.45
C ILE A 504 11.36 -3.51 -18.34
N PRO A 505 10.82 -3.77 -17.14
CA PRO A 505 11.61 -4.20 -16.00
C PRO A 505 12.10 -5.64 -16.17
N ASN A 506 13.24 -5.96 -15.54
CA ASN A 506 13.78 -7.33 -15.45
C ASN A 506 13.68 -7.90 -14.03
N VAL A 507 13.22 -7.09 -13.06
CA VAL A 507 12.85 -7.54 -11.71
C VAL A 507 11.46 -7.02 -11.31
N SER A 508 10.74 -7.81 -10.51
CA SER A 508 9.52 -7.38 -9.83
C SER A 508 9.76 -7.22 -8.34
N VAL A 509 9.00 -6.30 -7.73
CA VAL A 509 8.92 -6.14 -6.27
C VAL A 509 7.54 -6.61 -5.84
N ARG A 510 7.49 -7.52 -4.87
CA ARG A 510 6.25 -8.01 -4.25
C ARG A 510 6.38 -7.92 -2.73
N PHE A 511 5.25 -7.95 -2.02
CA PHE A 511 5.25 -7.77 -0.57
C PHE A 511 4.74 -9.00 0.18
N GLN A 512 5.40 -9.30 1.29
CA GLN A 512 4.91 -10.19 2.34
C GLN A 512 4.73 -9.35 3.61
N GLY A 513 3.51 -8.86 3.83
CA GLY A 513 3.28 -7.83 4.83
C GLY A 513 3.95 -6.53 4.38
N ASN A 514 4.81 -5.95 5.20
CA ASN A 514 5.66 -4.82 4.82
C ASN A 514 7.06 -5.24 4.32
N THR A 515 7.33 -6.53 4.13
CA THR A 515 8.63 -7.00 3.63
C THR A 515 8.64 -6.99 2.11
N ALA A 516 9.59 -6.28 1.49
CA ALA A 516 9.79 -6.30 0.05
C ALA A 516 10.60 -7.54 -0.37
N ILE A 517 10.10 -8.29 -1.33
CA ILE A 517 10.79 -9.40 -1.98
C ILE A 517 11.02 -9.01 -3.44
N ILE A 518 12.29 -8.99 -3.85
CA ILE A 518 12.68 -8.69 -5.23
C ILE A 518 12.91 -10.02 -5.94
N ARG A 519 12.25 -10.24 -7.07
CA ARG A 519 12.36 -11.46 -7.89
C ARG A 519 12.86 -11.12 -9.30
N ALA A 520 13.75 -11.96 -9.84
CA ALA A 520 14.16 -11.89 -11.23
C ALA A 520 13.05 -12.39 -12.16
N LEU A 521 12.69 -11.60 -13.19
CA LEU A 521 11.64 -11.96 -14.16
C LEU A 521 12.16 -12.84 -15.31
N SER A 522 13.46 -12.77 -15.56
CA SER A 522 14.18 -13.53 -16.59
C SER A 522 15.60 -13.82 -16.08
N THR A 523 16.33 -14.68 -16.81
CA THR A 523 17.75 -14.90 -16.50
C THR A 523 18.53 -13.61 -16.63
N LEU A 524 19.25 -13.23 -15.58
CA LEU A 524 20.05 -12.01 -15.51
C LEU A 524 21.53 -12.36 -15.65
N SER A 525 22.18 -11.85 -16.71
CA SER A 525 23.61 -12.06 -16.93
C SER A 525 24.47 -11.32 -15.92
N ALA A 526 25.67 -11.83 -15.64
CA ALA A 526 26.67 -11.15 -14.81
C ALA A 526 26.93 -9.72 -15.32
N GLY A 527 26.95 -8.75 -14.40
CA GLY A 527 27.10 -7.32 -14.71
C GLY A 527 25.83 -6.61 -15.19
N ALA A 528 24.71 -7.30 -15.43
CA ALA A 528 23.47 -6.66 -15.83
C ALA A 528 22.88 -5.82 -14.70
N SER A 529 22.36 -4.62 -15.01
CA SER A 529 21.64 -3.79 -14.04
C SER A 529 20.25 -4.35 -13.73
N LEU A 530 19.83 -4.19 -12.48
CA LEU A 530 18.49 -4.55 -12.04
C LEU A 530 17.55 -3.35 -12.21
N PHE A 531 16.49 -3.56 -12.97
CA PHE A 531 15.49 -2.55 -13.30
C PHE A 531 14.08 -2.96 -12.88
N HIS A 532 13.44 -2.06 -12.14
CA HIS A 532 12.04 -2.13 -11.79
C HIS A 532 11.24 -1.04 -12.53
N SER A 533 9.91 -1.16 -12.60
CA SER A 533 9.07 -0.07 -13.09
C SER A 533 8.65 0.82 -11.93
N TYR A 534 8.68 2.14 -12.10
CA TYR A 534 8.24 3.11 -11.08
C TYR A 534 6.77 3.49 -11.25
N GLY A 535 6.02 2.67 -11.98
CA GLY A 535 4.68 3.00 -12.49
C GLY A 535 4.63 2.86 -14.01
N PRO A 536 5.21 3.79 -14.79
CA PRO A 536 5.01 3.84 -16.23
C PRO A 536 5.64 2.64 -16.96
N GLN A 537 4.82 1.81 -17.61
CA GLN A 537 5.26 0.65 -18.39
C GLN A 537 5.06 0.81 -19.89
N ALA A 538 5.95 0.19 -20.66
CA ALA A 538 5.82 0.10 -22.12
C ALA A 538 4.55 -0.67 -22.49
N GLY A 539 3.84 -0.18 -23.50
CA GLY A 539 2.57 -0.76 -23.91
C GLY A 539 1.38 -0.34 -23.04
N GLU A 540 1.55 0.34 -21.89
CA GLU A 540 0.46 1.00 -21.17
C GLU A 540 0.37 2.48 -21.55
N MET A 541 1.51 3.14 -21.69
CA MET A 541 1.61 4.57 -21.98
C MET A 541 2.56 4.83 -23.14
N THR A 542 2.43 5.96 -23.83
CA THR A 542 3.39 6.37 -24.86
C THR A 542 4.73 6.77 -24.25
N THR A 543 5.82 6.73 -25.02
CA THR A 543 7.15 7.15 -24.55
C THR A 543 7.13 8.56 -23.97
N ALA A 544 6.40 9.48 -24.61
CA ALA A 544 6.26 10.84 -24.12
C ALA A 544 5.54 10.91 -22.77
N GLN A 545 4.46 10.16 -22.58
CA GLN A 545 3.74 10.08 -21.30
C GLN A 545 4.62 9.50 -20.20
N ARG A 546 5.31 8.38 -20.46
CA ARG A 546 6.21 7.74 -19.50
C ARG A 546 7.32 8.70 -19.08
N ARG A 547 7.96 9.37 -20.03
CA ARG A 547 9.00 10.37 -19.78
C ARG A 547 8.50 11.58 -19.00
N MET A 548 7.30 12.07 -19.31
CA MET A 548 6.72 13.20 -18.59
C MET A 548 6.45 12.84 -17.13
N MET A 549 5.80 11.70 -16.87
CA MET A 549 5.56 11.24 -15.49
C MET A 549 6.87 11.05 -14.70
N LEU A 550 7.88 10.45 -15.33
CA LEU A 550 9.18 10.25 -14.67
C LEU A 550 9.93 11.58 -14.44
N LYS A 551 9.77 12.54 -15.34
CA LYS A 551 10.36 13.87 -15.18
C LYS A 551 9.68 14.64 -14.05
N ASP A 552 8.35 14.57 -13.98
CA ASP A 552 7.54 15.26 -12.98
C ASP A 552 7.86 14.75 -11.57
N GLN A 553 7.81 13.43 -11.36
CA GLN A 553 8.00 12.85 -10.03
C GLN A 553 9.47 12.56 -9.66
N TYR A 554 10.30 12.15 -10.62
CA TYR A 554 11.67 11.67 -10.36
C TYR A 554 12.77 12.52 -11.02
N HIS A 555 12.39 13.59 -11.74
CA HIS A 555 13.30 14.56 -12.35
C HIS A 555 14.36 13.96 -13.29
N PHE A 556 14.02 12.89 -14.03
CA PHE A 556 14.86 12.33 -15.08
C PHE A 556 14.06 11.88 -16.32
N PHE A 557 14.76 11.72 -17.44
CA PHE A 557 14.20 11.14 -18.66
C PHE A 557 14.64 9.69 -18.84
N CYS A 558 13.69 8.77 -18.97
CA CYS A 558 14.00 7.37 -19.25
C CYS A 558 14.55 7.18 -20.66
N GLU A 559 15.60 6.38 -20.79
CA GLU A 559 16.20 5.97 -22.06
C GLU A 559 16.52 4.46 -22.03
N CYS A 560 15.63 3.68 -21.40
CA CYS A 560 15.57 2.23 -21.58
C CYS A 560 15.27 1.88 -23.04
N ASP A 561 15.40 0.61 -23.42
CA ASP A 561 15.19 0.15 -24.80
C ASP A 561 13.84 0.61 -25.37
N ALA A 562 12.76 0.57 -24.58
CA ALA A 562 11.43 1.02 -25.01
C ALA A 562 11.27 2.53 -25.18
N CYS A 563 12.19 3.35 -24.66
CA CYS A 563 12.17 4.81 -24.75
C CYS A 563 13.28 5.34 -25.67
N ALA A 564 14.26 4.51 -26.03
CA ALA A 564 15.45 4.94 -26.75
C ALA A 564 15.11 5.16 -28.24
N VAL A 565 14.88 6.42 -28.63
CA VAL A 565 14.89 6.80 -30.05
C VAL A 565 16.35 6.97 -30.45
N ARG A 566 16.91 6.04 -31.25
CA ARG A 566 18.31 6.18 -31.67
C ARG A 566 18.40 7.30 -32.71
N SER A 567 19.10 8.38 -32.38
CA SER A 567 19.40 9.45 -33.33
C SER A 567 20.34 8.92 -34.42
N GLY A 568 19.74 8.50 -35.54
CA GLY A 568 20.44 7.87 -36.67
C GLY A 568 19.63 6.72 -37.21
N GLY A 569 18.52 7.04 -37.90
CA GLY A 569 17.48 6.11 -38.30
C GLY A 569 17.98 4.79 -38.85
N THR A 570 17.81 3.74 -38.04
CA THR A 570 17.83 2.35 -38.50
C THR A 570 16.40 1.82 -38.50
N GLY A 571 16.15 0.71 -39.22
CA GLY A 571 14.79 0.17 -39.40
C GLY A 571 14.04 -0.17 -38.10
N THR A 572 14.72 -0.25 -36.96
CA THR A 572 14.12 -0.52 -35.64
C THR A 572 13.39 0.69 -35.05
N ASP A 573 13.88 1.91 -35.25
CA ASP A 573 13.26 3.15 -34.70
C ASP A 573 11.87 3.39 -35.33
N LYS A 574 11.72 3.01 -36.60
CA LYS A 574 10.44 3.08 -37.32
C LYS A 574 9.39 2.12 -36.73
N ILE A 575 9.81 0.95 -36.25
CA ILE A 575 8.90 -0.09 -35.74
C ILE A 575 8.28 0.34 -34.41
N GLU A 576 9.03 0.98 -33.52
CA GLU A 576 8.49 1.45 -32.23
C GLU A 576 7.55 2.64 -32.40
N ILE A 577 7.92 3.61 -33.25
CA ILE A 577 7.03 4.74 -33.61
C ILE A 577 5.74 4.22 -34.26
N GLU A 578 5.84 3.23 -35.15
CA GLU A 578 4.67 2.58 -35.74
C GLU A 578 3.82 1.89 -34.67
N LYS A 579 4.40 1.12 -33.76
CA LYS A 579 3.66 0.45 -32.67
C LYS A 579 2.99 1.44 -31.71
N GLU A 580 3.67 2.52 -31.31
CA GLU A 580 3.06 3.56 -30.47
C GLU A 580 1.92 4.27 -31.20
N ALA A 581 2.09 4.59 -32.48
CA ALA A 581 1.02 5.13 -33.30
C ALA A 581 -0.13 4.12 -33.45
N GLU A 582 0.12 2.81 -33.59
CA GLU A 582 -0.93 1.79 -33.63
C GLU A 582 -1.71 1.71 -32.29
N MET A 583 -1.02 1.92 -31.17
CA MET A 583 -1.52 1.81 -29.80
C MET A 583 -2.44 2.97 -29.40
N VAL A 584 -2.14 4.20 -29.84
CA VAL A 584 -2.91 5.41 -29.46
C VAL A 584 -3.42 6.21 -30.66
N GLY A 585 -3.09 5.83 -31.88
CA GLY A 585 -3.41 6.59 -33.08
C GLY A 585 -4.79 6.32 -33.68
N LEU A 586 -5.15 7.19 -34.61
CA LEU A 586 -6.33 7.06 -35.46
C LEU A 586 -6.08 6.07 -36.59
N LYS A 587 -7.17 5.52 -37.11
CA LYS A 587 -7.15 4.79 -38.37
C LYS A 587 -6.83 5.74 -39.51
N CYS A 588 -5.92 5.37 -40.41
CA CYS A 588 -5.60 6.16 -41.59
C CYS A 588 -6.83 6.44 -42.49
N THR A 589 -6.94 7.68 -43.00
CA THR A 589 -8.02 8.11 -43.91
C THR A 589 -7.86 7.57 -45.33
N THR A 590 -6.62 7.26 -45.75
CA THR A 590 -6.37 6.60 -47.04
C THR A 590 -7.00 5.22 -47.08
N GLU A 591 -7.85 4.96 -48.08
CA GLU A 591 -8.46 3.65 -48.29
C GLU A 591 -7.38 2.56 -48.38
N VAL A 592 -7.65 1.41 -47.75
CA VAL A 592 -6.75 0.22 -47.71
C VAL A 592 -5.45 0.42 -46.89
N CYS A 593 -5.15 1.63 -46.39
CA CYS A 593 -3.99 1.83 -45.52
C CYS A 593 -4.24 1.26 -44.12
N LEU A 594 -3.36 0.35 -43.69
CA LEU A 594 -3.33 -0.22 -42.34
C LEU A 594 -2.40 0.53 -41.40
N GLY A 595 -1.95 1.73 -41.77
CA GLY A 595 -1.13 2.57 -40.91
C GLY A 595 -1.97 3.33 -39.89
N ALA A 596 -1.30 3.85 -38.87
CA ALA A 596 -1.92 4.70 -37.88
C ALA A 596 -1.54 6.17 -38.11
N MET A 597 -2.47 7.09 -37.83
CA MET A 597 -2.17 8.51 -37.76
C MET A 597 -1.98 8.88 -36.28
N PRO A 598 -0.80 9.40 -35.89
CA PRO A 598 -0.59 9.88 -34.55
C PRO A 598 -1.59 10.99 -34.21
N VAL A 599 -2.08 10.98 -32.97
CA VAL A 599 -3.02 12.02 -32.51
C VAL A 599 -2.21 13.30 -32.28
N PRO A 600 -2.70 14.48 -32.73
CA PRO A 600 -1.97 15.73 -32.57
C PRO A 600 -1.63 15.99 -31.11
N VAL A 601 -0.35 16.26 -30.86
CA VAL A 601 0.16 16.51 -29.52
C VAL A 601 0.18 18.02 -29.28
N CYS A 602 -0.35 18.46 -28.13
CA CYS A 602 -0.27 19.85 -27.72
C CYS A 602 1.20 20.21 -27.43
N SER A 603 1.82 21.04 -28.28
CA SER A 603 3.17 21.56 -28.06
C SER A 603 3.11 22.82 -27.21
N THR A 604 3.65 22.77 -25.99
CA THR A 604 3.91 23.97 -25.20
C THR A 604 5.42 24.21 -25.12
N SER A 605 5.83 25.36 -25.66
CA SER A 605 7.15 26.01 -25.61
C SER A 605 8.14 25.79 -26.77
N ALA A 606 8.74 26.92 -27.18
CA ALA A 606 9.60 27.13 -28.35
C ALA A 606 11.06 26.69 -28.16
N THR A 607 11.31 25.65 -27.37
CA THR A 607 12.66 25.11 -27.14
C THR A 607 12.72 23.62 -27.51
N GLY A 608 12.49 23.29 -28.78
CA GLY A 608 13.03 22.10 -29.45
C GLY A 608 12.98 20.73 -28.73
N SER A 609 12.04 20.49 -27.82
CA SER A 609 11.88 19.21 -27.13
C SER A 609 10.50 18.62 -27.45
N ASP A 610 10.50 17.54 -28.23
CA ASP A 610 9.33 16.75 -28.62
C ASP A 610 8.68 16.06 -27.41
N GLY A 611 8.00 16.83 -26.57
CA GLY A 611 7.31 16.36 -25.36
C GLY A 611 5.79 16.52 -25.50
N ALA A 612 5.05 15.43 -25.33
CA ALA A 612 3.61 15.48 -25.20
C ALA A 612 3.20 16.03 -23.83
N ALA A 613 2.53 17.17 -23.82
CA ALA A 613 1.85 17.70 -22.64
C ALA A 613 0.38 17.25 -22.66
N VAL A 614 -0.06 16.61 -21.57
CA VAL A 614 -1.45 16.64 -21.10
C VAL A 614 -1.36 16.95 -19.60
N PRO A 615 -1.90 18.09 -19.11
CA PRO A 615 -2.00 18.39 -17.68
C PRO A 615 -3.22 17.68 -17.06
N GLY A 616 -3.10 17.23 -15.81
CA GLY A 616 -4.24 16.76 -15.02
C GLY A 616 -3.92 15.56 -14.16
N SER A 617 -3.70 15.83 -12.88
CA SER A 617 -3.41 14.88 -11.80
C SER A 617 -4.63 14.06 -11.38
N THR A 618 -4.75 12.83 -11.86
CA THR A 618 -5.40 11.73 -11.12
C THR A 618 -4.78 10.41 -11.58
N ILE A 619 -4.13 9.72 -10.63
CA ILE A 619 -3.66 8.34 -10.74
C ILE A 619 -4.91 7.43 -10.96
N ILE A 620 -4.77 6.34 -11.69
CA ILE A 620 -5.80 5.70 -12.49
C ILE A 620 -6.71 4.76 -11.67
N ASP A 621 -8.01 5.07 -11.67
CA ASP A 621 -9.06 4.05 -11.93
C ASP A 621 -10.04 4.48 -13.04
N ALA A 622 -9.64 5.44 -13.89
CA ALA A 622 -10.40 5.91 -15.04
C ALA A 622 -9.53 6.14 -16.31
N GLY A 623 -8.35 5.51 -16.35
CA GLY A 623 -7.20 5.79 -17.23
C GLY A 623 -7.35 5.52 -18.73
N ILE A 624 -8.58 5.35 -19.21
CA ILE A 624 -8.91 5.31 -20.64
C ILE A 624 -9.63 6.61 -21.07
N CYS A 625 -10.28 7.31 -20.14
CA CYS A 625 -11.08 8.50 -20.41
C CYS A 625 -10.26 9.80 -20.41
N SER A 626 -9.18 9.91 -19.60
CA SER A 626 -8.35 11.13 -19.49
C SER A 626 -7.30 11.26 -20.59
N LYS A 627 -6.90 10.16 -21.25
CA LYS A 627 -5.93 10.17 -22.36
C LYS A 627 -6.35 11.01 -23.56
N TYR A 628 -7.65 11.28 -23.68
CA TYR A 628 -8.26 12.14 -24.70
C TYR A 628 -9.26 13.10 -24.06
N ASP A 629 -8.94 13.72 -22.93
CA ASP A 629 -9.85 14.75 -22.40
C ASP A 629 -10.01 15.88 -23.45
N LEU A 630 -11.12 15.77 -24.20
CA LEU A 630 -11.56 16.67 -25.26
C LEU A 630 -12.65 17.60 -24.71
N SER A 631 -12.79 17.72 -23.38
CA SER A 631 -13.68 18.71 -22.78
C SER A 631 -13.11 20.11 -23.05
N ILE A 632 -13.68 20.76 -24.07
CA ILE A 632 -13.53 22.19 -24.31
C ILE A 632 -14.44 22.91 -23.31
N GLU A 633 -14.12 22.83 -22.02
CA GLU A 633 -14.78 23.63 -20.99
C GLU A 633 -13.73 24.13 -19.99
N ASP A 634 -12.75 24.88 -20.49
CA ASP A 634 -12.04 25.85 -19.65
C ASP A 634 -11.78 27.12 -20.46
N GLU A 635 -12.38 28.23 -20.04
CA GLU A 635 -12.43 29.49 -20.79
C GLU A 635 -11.05 30.21 -20.88
N HIS A 636 -9.96 29.61 -20.39
CA HIS A 636 -8.63 30.21 -20.37
C HIS A 636 -7.52 29.28 -20.89
N ARG A 637 -7.37 29.18 -22.22
CA ARG A 637 -6.08 29.27 -22.95
C ARG A 637 -6.28 29.02 -24.45
N THR A 638 -6.00 30.05 -25.24
CA THR A 638 -5.93 30.04 -26.71
C THR A 638 -4.75 29.19 -27.21
N LEU A 639 -4.97 27.89 -27.41
CA LEU A 639 -4.07 27.01 -28.19
C LEU A 639 -4.40 27.15 -29.68
N LYS A 640 -3.86 28.19 -30.33
CA LYS A 640 -4.15 28.46 -31.75
C LYS A 640 -3.01 28.22 -32.74
N ASN A 641 -1.76 28.01 -32.33
CA ASN A 641 -0.65 28.01 -33.29
C ASN A 641 0.48 27.04 -32.90
N ASN A 642 0.29 25.72 -33.08
CA ASN A 642 1.35 24.72 -33.37
C ASN A 642 0.84 23.27 -33.21
N MET A 643 -0.21 22.88 -33.94
CA MET A 643 -0.43 21.47 -34.26
C MET A 643 0.58 21.09 -35.35
N GLY A 644 1.73 20.53 -34.98
CA GLY A 644 2.61 19.89 -35.95
C GLY A 644 1.83 18.78 -36.66
N VAL A 645 1.67 18.88 -37.97
CA VAL A 645 0.90 17.91 -38.75
C VAL A 645 1.69 16.60 -38.78
N VAL A 646 1.24 15.60 -38.01
CA VAL A 646 1.86 14.27 -38.02
C VAL A 646 1.09 13.40 -39.02
N GLY A 647 1.71 13.10 -40.16
CA GLY A 647 1.15 12.20 -41.17
C GLY A 647 1.09 10.74 -40.70
N CYS A 648 0.30 9.92 -41.39
CA CYS A 648 0.22 8.49 -41.15
C CYS A 648 1.62 7.85 -41.20
N THR A 649 1.95 7.02 -40.20
CA THR A 649 3.27 6.38 -40.08
C THR A 649 3.65 5.50 -41.27
N LYS A 650 2.65 5.08 -42.06
CA LYS A 650 2.83 4.20 -43.22
C LYS A 650 2.80 4.91 -44.57
N CYS A 651 1.75 5.68 -44.84
CA CYS A 651 1.56 6.35 -46.15
C CYS A 651 1.85 7.85 -46.14
N GLY A 652 2.12 8.44 -44.98
CA GLY A 652 2.35 9.88 -44.82
C GLY A 652 1.09 10.74 -44.94
N ALA A 653 -0.09 10.15 -45.12
CA ALA A 653 -1.34 10.91 -45.26
C ALA A 653 -1.62 11.74 -44.01
N GLU A 654 -1.89 13.02 -44.22
CA GLU A 654 -2.15 13.99 -43.16
C GLU A 654 -3.66 14.05 -42.84
N LEU A 655 -3.98 14.37 -41.58
CA LEU A 655 -5.35 14.64 -41.16
C LEU A 655 -5.58 16.15 -41.08
N PRO A 656 -6.49 16.72 -41.90
CA PRO A 656 -6.82 18.13 -41.82
C PRO A 656 -7.44 18.50 -40.47
N GLU A 657 -7.01 19.62 -39.88
CA GLU A 657 -7.54 20.13 -38.59
C GLU A 657 -9.06 20.30 -38.61
N VAL A 658 -9.61 20.78 -39.73
CA VAL A 658 -11.07 20.94 -39.90
C VAL A 658 -11.77 19.59 -39.79
N GLU A 659 -11.21 18.52 -40.35
CA GLU A 659 -11.78 17.18 -40.25
C GLU A 659 -11.68 16.61 -38.84
N TRP A 660 -10.56 16.85 -38.15
CA TRP A 660 -10.41 16.53 -36.74
C TRP A 660 -11.49 17.19 -35.88
N ASN A 661 -11.60 18.52 -35.95
CA ASN A 661 -12.50 19.32 -35.11
C ASN A 661 -13.98 19.08 -35.41
N SER A 662 -14.34 18.95 -36.69
CA SER A 662 -15.76 18.86 -37.10
C SER A 662 -16.32 17.44 -37.12
N LYS A 663 -15.49 16.41 -37.34
CA LYS A 663 -15.96 15.02 -37.52
C LYS A 663 -15.42 14.04 -36.50
N ILE A 664 -14.14 14.11 -36.15
CA ILE A 664 -13.48 13.04 -35.37
C ILE A 664 -13.61 13.31 -33.87
N ALA A 665 -13.16 14.47 -33.39
CA ALA A 665 -13.12 14.80 -31.97
C ALA A 665 -14.50 14.70 -31.28
N PRO A 666 -15.60 15.26 -31.83
CA PRO A 666 -16.92 15.16 -31.19
C PRO A 666 -17.42 13.72 -31.07
N ARG A 667 -17.09 12.87 -32.05
CA ARG A 667 -17.48 11.46 -32.05
C ARG A 667 -16.68 10.65 -31.03
N LEU A 668 -15.37 10.89 -30.93
CA LEU A 668 -14.54 10.28 -29.88
C LEU A 668 -14.99 10.72 -28.48
N ALA A 669 -15.34 12.00 -28.29
CA ALA A 669 -15.91 12.49 -27.04
C ALA A 669 -17.23 11.77 -26.70
N LYS A 670 -18.13 11.58 -27.68
CA LYS A 670 -19.34 10.77 -27.51
C LYS A 670 -18.99 9.34 -27.08
N ALA A 671 -18.04 8.69 -27.75
CA ALA A 671 -17.63 7.32 -27.43
C ALA A 671 -17.03 7.20 -26.02
N SER A 672 -16.23 8.19 -25.60
CA SER A 672 -15.69 8.29 -24.24
C SER A 672 -16.82 8.42 -23.21
N LYS A 673 -17.76 9.34 -23.42
CA LYS A 673 -18.93 9.50 -22.56
C LYS A 673 -19.78 8.23 -22.46
N CYS A 674 -19.99 7.52 -23.57
CA CYS A 674 -20.68 6.24 -23.56
C CYS A 674 -19.95 5.19 -22.70
N TYR A 675 -18.63 5.10 -22.84
CA TYR A 675 -17.82 4.18 -22.04
C TYR A 675 -17.90 4.49 -20.55
N SER A 676 -17.63 5.75 -20.15
CA SER A 676 -17.67 6.16 -18.74
C SER A 676 -19.05 6.01 -18.11
N THR A 677 -20.12 6.33 -18.84
CA THR A 677 -21.49 6.11 -18.37
C THR A 677 -21.74 4.64 -18.08
N SER A 678 -21.25 3.75 -18.94
CA SER A 678 -21.43 2.31 -18.75
C SER A 678 -20.62 1.79 -17.55
N CYS A 679 -19.35 2.19 -17.41
CA CYS A 679 -18.52 1.86 -16.24
C CYS A 679 -19.17 2.32 -14.92
N GLY A 680 -19.67 3.55 -14.86
CA GLY A 680 -20.35 4.05 -13.66
C GLY A 680 -21.60 3.26 -13.28
N MET A 681 -22.35 2.74 -14.27
CA MET A 681 -23.49 1.84 -14.01
C MET A 681 -23.07 0.48 -13.43
N LEU A 682 -21.85 0.05 -13.74
CA LEU A 682 -21.33 -1.25 -13.35
C LEU A 682 -20.66 -1.22 -11.99
N GLU A 683 -19.87 -0.19 -11.70
CA GLU A 683 -19.30 0.06 -10.37
C GLU A 683 -20.39 0.17 -9.30
N ALA A 684 -21.53 0.78 -9.64
CA ALA A 684 -22.71 0.81 -8.77
C ALA A 684 -23.24 -0.60 -8.47
N ALA A 685 -23.24 -1.50 -9.47
CA ALA A 685 -23.65 -2.89 -9.31
C ALA A 685 -22.69 -3.67 -8.39
N GLU A 686 -21.38 -3.49 -8.54
CA GLU A 686 -20.35 -4.13 -7.71
C GLU A 686 -20.43 -3.69 -6.24
N LYS A 687 -20.79 -2.42 -5.99
CA LYS A 687 -21.02 -1.86 -4.64
C LYS A 687 -22.29 -2.39 -3.97
N GLY A 688 -22.97 -3.38 -4.56
CA GLY A 688 -24.16 -4.02 -4.02
C GLY A 688 -25.43 -3.20 -4.19
N GLU A 689 -25.41 -2.13 -5.00
CA GLU A 689 -26.62 -1.44 -5.39
C GLU A 689 -27.44 -2.33 -6.33
N LYS A 690 -28.76 -2.24 -6.27
CA LYS A 690 -29.64 -3.08 -7.09
C LYS A 690 -29.56 -2.69 -8.57
N CYS A 691 -28.61 -3.26 -9.30
CA CYS A 691 -28.57 -3.18 -10.75
C CYS A 691 -29.66 -4.08 -11.36
N THR A 692 -30.50 -3.54 -12.23
CA THR A 692 -31.56 -4.31 -12.90
C THR A 692 -31.04 -4.92 -14.20
N THR A 693 -31.68 -5.99 -14.67
CA THR A 693 -31.39 -6.57 -16.00
C THR A 693 -31.59 -5.55 -17.14
N LYS A 694 -32.37 -4.49 -16.91
CA LYS A 694 -32.55 -3.38 -17.86
C LYS A 694 -31.30 -2.50 -17.91
N ASP A 695 -30.67 -2.26 -16.77
CA ASP A 695 -29.46 -1.43 -16.65
C ASP A 695 -28.28 -2.12 -17.31
N ILE A 696 -28.10 -3.42 -17.10
CA ILE A 696 -27.07 -4.21 -17.79
C ILE A 696 -27.27 -4.19 -19.32
N LYS A 697 -28.50 -4.39 -19.80
CA LYS A 697 -28.80 -4.30 -21.24
C LYS A 697 -28.53 -2.91 -21.81
N MET A 698 -28.79 -1.86 -21.04
CA MET A 698 -28.47 -0.49 -21.42
C MET A 698 -26.95 -0.30 -21.50
N ALA A 699 -26.19 -0.74 -20.50
CA ALA A 699 -24.73 -0.66 -20.48
C ALA A 699 -24.11 -1.39 -21.68
N VAL A 700 -24.57 -2.60 -22.02
CA VAL A 700 -24.13 -3.32 -23.23
C VAL A 700 -24.42 -2.53 -24.50
N ALA A 701 -25.63 -1.95 -24.64
CA ALA A 701 -25.99 -1.17 -25.82
C ALA A 701 -25.13 0.10 -25.96
N VAL A 702 -24.86 0.79 -24.85
CA VAL A 702 -24.04 2.00 -24.81
C VAL A 702 -22.57 1.68 -25.09
N LEU A 703 -22.04 0.58 -24.54
CA LEU A 703 -20.69 0.09 -24.85
C LEU A 703 -20.54 -0.33 -26.32
N LYS A 704 -21.55 -0.96 -26.93
CA LYS A 704 -21.54 -1.31 -28.36
C LYS A 704 -21.50 -0.07 -29.26
N GLU A 705 -22.20 1.00 -28.89
CA GLU A 705 -22.11 2.28 -29.59
C GLU A 705 -20.71 2.90 -29.43
N SER A 706 -20.13 2.85 -28.22
CA SER A 706 -18.75 3.29 -27.99
C SER A 706 -17.76 2.51 -28.86
N LEU A 707 -17.86 1.17 -28.86
CA LEU A 707 -16.99 0.29 -29.64
C LEU A 707 -17.10 0.58 -31.14
N LYS A 708 -18.32 0.74 -31.66
CA LYS A 708 -18.56 1.04 -33.07
C LYS A 708 -17.84 2.32 -33.50
N ILE A 709 -18.01 3.40 -32.73
CA ILE A 709 -17.35 4.68 -33.03
C ILE A 709 -15.82 4.52 -32.97
N ARG A 710 -15.31 3.83 -31.93
CA ARG A 710 -13.87 3.59 -31.75
C ARG A 710 -13.29 2.77 -32.90
N GLN A 711 -13.95 1.71 -33.36
CA GLN A 711 -13.50 0.88 -34.50
C GLN A 711 -13.52 1.62 -35.84
N GLU A 712 -14.42 2.59 -36.01
CA GLU A 712 -14.48 3.42 -37.22
C GLU A 712 -13.34 4.44 -37.28
N LEU A 713 -12.93 5.00 -36.13
CA LEU A 713 -12.03 6.15 -36.05
C LEU A 713 -10.62 5.81 -35.58
N LEU A 714 -10.46 4.82 -34.70
CA LEU A 714 -9.19 4.45 -34.08
C LEU A 714 -8.53 3.30 -34.83
N HIS A 715 -7.20 3.22 -34.71
CA HIS A 715 -6.46 2.10 -35.25
C HIS A 715 -6.92 0.77 -34.61
N ARG A 716 -6.85 -0.34 -35.35
CA ARG A 716 -7.39 -1.64 -34.90
C ARG A 716 -6.73 -2.19 -33.62
N TYR A 717 -5.49 -1.77 -33.35
CA TYR A 717 -4.71 -2.14 -32.16
C TYR A 717 -4.67 -1.03 -31.12
N ASN A 718 -5.57 -0.04 -31.23
CA ASN A 718 -5.64 1.02 -30.25
C ASN A 718 -6.12 0.44 -28.89
N GLN A 719 -5.41 0.76 -27.82
CA GLN A 719 -5.71 0.26 -26.46
C GLN A 719 -7.15 0.51 -26.05
N VAL A 720 -7.70 1.65 -26.44
CA VAL A 720 -9.05 2.10 -26.07
C VAL A 720 -10.12 1.24 -26.75
N VAL A 721 -9.81 0.63 -27.91
CA VAL A 721 -10.64 -0.39 -28.55
C VAL A 721 -10.58 -1.70 -27.75
N GLY A 722 -9.37 -2.13 -27.36
CA GLY A 722 -9.15 -3.32 -26.52
C GLY A 722 -9.90 -3.24 -25.19
N ALA A 723 -9.80 -2.10 -24.50
CA ALA A 723 -10.51 -1.89 -23.26
C ALA A 723 -12.04 -1.94 -23.41
N THR A 724 -12.60 -1.40 -24.51
CA THR A 724 -14.04 -1.55 -24.78
C THR A 724 -14.44 -3.00 -25.01
N HIS A 725 -13.60 -3.79 -25.67
CA HIS A 725 -13.81 -5.22 -25.82
C HIS A 725 -13.76 -5.94 -24.47
N SER A 726 -12.77 -5.66 -23.62
CA SER A 726 -12.67 -6.28 -22.29
C SER A 726 -13.86 -5.93 -21.40
N ALA A 727 -14.30 -4.66 -21.41
CA ALA A 727 -15.50 -4.20 -20.71
C ALA A 727 -16.77 -4.89 -21.23
N LEU A 728 -16.97 -4.96 -22.56
CA LEU A 728 -18.12 -5.66 -23.15
C LEU A 728 -18.16 -7.14 -22.76
N SER A 729 -17.02 -7.81 -22.76
CA SER A 729 -16.92 -9.21 -22.33
C SER A 729 -17.39 -9.39 -20.89
N TRP A 730 -16.96 -8.50 -19.99
CA TRP A 730 -17.28 -8.58 -18.57
C TRP A 730 -18.77 -8.26 -18.29
N VAL A 731 -19.33 -7.22 -18.91
CA VAL A 731 -20.74 -6.86 -18.72
C VAL A 731 -21.69 -7.93 -19.27
N GLU A 732 -21.36 -8.53 -20.41
CA GLU A 732 -22.18 -9.59 -21.00
C GLU A 732 -22.15 -10.87 -20.14
N GLU A 733 -21.05 -11.14 -19.43
CA GLU A 733 -20.92 -12.22 -18.45
C GLU A 733 -21.77 -11.98 -17.19
N GLU A 734 -21.68 -10.81 -16.57
CA GLU A 734 -22.53 -10.42 -15.42
C GLU A 734 -24.02 -10.41 -15.79
N GLY A 735 -24.35 -9.93 -16.99
CA GLY A 735 -25.71 -9.97 -17.53
C GLY A 735 -26.24 -11.39 -17.73
N PHE A 736 -25.36 -12.31 -18.13
CA PHE A 736 -25.67 -13.73 -18.24
C PHE A 736 -25.96 -14.34 -16.86
N ILE A 737 -25.10 -14.11 -15.86
CA ILE A 737 -25.29 -14.58 -14.48
C ILE A 737 -26.62 -14.05 -13.90
N ALA A 738 -26.90 -12.76 -14.05
CA ALA A 738 -28.13 -12.13 -13.58
C ALA A 738 -29.41 -12.66 -14.28
N THR A 739 -29.29 -13.13 -15.52
CA THR A 739 -30.40 -13.69 -16.30
C THR A 739 -30.62 -15.17 -15.96
N VAL A 740 -29.54 -15.93 -15.70
CA VAL A 740 -29.59 -17.33 -15.27
C VAL A 740 -30.13 -17.45 -13.84
N ALA A 741 -29.77 -16.54 -12.93
CA ALA A 741 -30.23 -16.53 -11.55
C ALA A 741 -31.74 -16.23 -11.37
N LYS A 742 -32.42 -15.69 -12.40
CA LYS A 742 -33.76 -15.09 -12.24
C LYS A 742 -34.99 -15.90 -12.62
N LYS A 743 -34.96 -17.08 -13.28
CA LYS A 743 -36.12 -18.02 -13.35
C LYS A 743 -35.99 -19.27 -14.23
N ASP A 744 -36.69 -20.31 -13.76
CA ASP A 744 -37.28 -21.42 -14.51
C ASP A 744 -38.13 -20.95 -15.69
N ALA A 745 -37.68 -21.27 -16.91
CA ALA A 745 -38.46 -21.20 -18.14
C ALA A 745 -37.79 -22.07 -19.23
N ASN A 746 -38.62 -22.69 -20.06
CA ASN A 746 -38.36 -23.62 -21.18
C ASN A 746 -36.89 -23.89 -21.63
N LYS A 747 -36.46 -25.16 -21.52
CA LYS A 747 -35.10 -25.67 -21.78
C LYS A 747 -34.56 -25.53 -23.22
N LYS A 748 -35.43 -25.43 -24.25
CA LYS A 748 -35.00 -25.57 -25.66
C LYS A 748 -34.49 -24.27 -26.28
N ASN A 749 -35.19 -23.15 -26.08
CA ASN A 749 -34.75 -21.82 -26.55
C ASN A 749 -33.58 -21.26 -25.71
N LYS A 750 -33.44 -21.70 -24.44
CA LYS A 750 -32.29 -21.36 -23.57
C LYS A 750 -30.96 -21.82 -24.14
N LYS A 751 -30.91 -23.00 -24.76
CA LYS A 751 -29.65 -23.59 -25.25
C LYS A 751 -29.10 -22.86 -26.47
N GLU A 752 -29.94 -22.26 -27.31
CA GLU A 752 -29.51 -21.46 -28.46
C GLU A 752 -29.20 -20.01 -28.08
N ALA A 753 -30.00 -19.38 -27.21
CA ALA A 753 -29.72 -18.03 -26.72
C ALA A 753 -28.43 -17.98 -25.89
N GLY A 754 -28.26 -18.92 -24.94
CA GLY A 754 -27.02 -19.04 -24.15
C GLY A 754 -25.80 -19.31 -25.01
N LYS A 755 -25.91 -20.16 -26.04
CA LYS A 755 -24.81 -20.39 -27.00
C LYS A 755 -24.41 -19.13 -27.77
N ARG A 756 -25.38 -18.30 -28.17
CA ARG A 756 -25.12 -17.06 -28.91
C ARG A 756 -24.49 -16.00 -28.01
N GLU A 757 -24.93 -15.89 -26.76
CA GLU A 757 -24.38 -14.98 -25.76
C GLU A 757 -22.95 -15.38 -25.37
N SER A 758 -22.70 -16.66 -25.07
CA SER A 758 -21.35 -17.19 -24.85
C SER A 758 -20.41 -16.96 -26.04
N SER A 759 -20.94 -17.03 -27.27
CA SER A 759 -20.16 -16.75 -28.48
C SER A 759 -19.74 -15.29 -28.62
N ASN A 760 -20.52 -14.33 -28.11
CA ASN A 760 -20.16 -12.90 -28.16
C ASN A 760 -19.10 -12.56 -27.12
N ILE A 761 -19.24 -13.10 -25.90
CA ILE A 761 -18.27 -12.92 -24.80
C ILE A 761 -16.89 -13.42 -25.25
N ILE A 762 -16.83 -14.64 -25.80
CA ILE A 762 -15.58 -15.21 -26.35
C ILE A 762 -15.01 -14.35 -27.49
N LEU A 763 -15.86 -13.81 -28.36
CA LEU A 763 -15.42 -12.95 -29.47
C LEU A 763 -14.79 -11.65 -28.96
N HIS A 764 -15.40 -11.00 -27.98
CA HIS A 764 -14.86 -9.78 -27.36
C HIS A 764 -13.57 -10.07 -26.57
N SER A 765 -13.52 -11.15 -25.79
CA SER A 765 -12.28 -11.57 -25.10
C SER A 765 -11.15 -11.91 -26.07
N ARG A 766 -11.42 -12.59 -27.20
CA ARG A 766 -10.41 -12.85 -28.25
C ARG A 766 -9.88 -11.55 -28.86
N ALA A 767 -10.75 -10.59 -29.16
CA ALA A 767 -10.35 -9.30 -29.73
C ALA A 767 -9.51 -8.48 -28.73
N SER A 768 -9.87 -8.50 -27.45
CA SER A 768 -9.11 -7.86 -26.38
C SER A 768 -7.70 -8.44 -26.27
N LEU A 769 -7.58 -9.78 -26.21
CA LEU A 769 -6.28 -10.44 -26.16
C LEU A 769 -5.43 -10.18 -27.41
N GLU A 770 -6.01 -10.19 -28.63
CA GLU A 770 -5.27 -9.88 -29.87
C GLU A 770 -4.64 -8.48 -29.82
N ILE A 771 -5.38 -7.50 -29.29
CA ILE A 771 -4.88 -6.13 -29.13
C ILE A 771 -3.79 -6.09 -28.05
N ALA A 772 -4.00 -6.77 -26.92
CA ALA A 772 -3.04 -6.83 -25.83
C ALA A 772 -1.69 -7.44 -26.27
N GLU A 773 -1.70 -8.56 -26.99
CA GLU A 773 -0.49 -9.22 -27.48
C GLU A 773 0.30 -8.38 -28.51
N ARG A 774 -0.37 -7.43 -29.17
CA ARG A 774 0.29 -6.50 -30.09
C ARG A 774 0.95 -5.33 -29.36
N VAL A 775 0.32 -4.85 -28.30
CA VAL A 775 0.65 -3.58 -27.64
C VAL A 775 1.62 -3.78 -26.46
N PHE A 776 1.38 -4.79 -25.63
CA PHE A 776 2.16 -5.01 -24.41
C PHE A 776 3.38 -5.90 -24.67
N PRO A 777 4.42 -5.79 -23.81
CA PRO A 777 5.50 -6.77 -23.78
C PRO A 777 4.94 -8.20 -23.59
N HIS A 778 5.48 -9.17 -24.32
CA HIS A 778 4.97 -10.54 -24.42
C HIS A 778 4.75 -11.24 -23.06
N ASP A 779 5.60 -10.93 -22.08
CA ASP A 779 5.57 -11.51 -20.74
C ASP A 779 4.97 -10.57 -19.69
N SER A 780 4.17 -9.58 -20.08
CA SER A 780 3.47 -8.68 -19.14
C SER A 780 2.32 -9.37 -18.40
N THR A 781 2.02 -8.86 -17.20
CA THR A 781 0.86 -9.27 -16.41
C THR A 781 -0.45 -8.97 -17.13
N ASN A 782 -0.56 -7.85 -17.87
CA ASN A 782 -1.74 -7.49 -18.66
C ASN A 782 -2.13 -8.59 -19.67
N ILE A 783 -1.15 -9.15 -20.38
CA ILE A 783 -1.40 -10.27 -21.30
C ILE A 783 -1.81 -11.52 -20.51
N ALA A 784 -1.18 -11.77 -19.36
CA ALA A 784 -1.50 -12.93 -18.53
C ALA A 784 -2.97 -12.91 -18.07
N PHE A 785 -3.49 -11.76 -17.66
CA PHE A 785 -4.90 -11.61 -17.27
C PHE A 785 -5.86 -11.82 -18.44
N GLU A 786 -5.60 -11.21 -19.59
CA GLU A 786 -6.44 -11.44 -20.79
C GLU A 786 -6.41 -12.91 -21.26
N ARG A 787 -5.26 -13.60 -21.12
CA ARG A 787 -5.14 -15.04 -21.37
C ARG A 787 -5.93 -15.87 -20.37
N LEU A 788 -5.90 -15.49 -19.09
CA LEU A 788 -6.63 -16.18 -18.02
C LEU A 788 -8.14 -16.08 -18.25
N LYS A 789 -8.65 -14.86 -18.46
CA LYS A 789 -10.06 -14.56 -18.76
C LYS A 789 -10.57 -15.34 -19.98
N LEU A 790 -9.91 -15.20 -21.14
CA LEU A 790 -10.31 -15.94 -22.33
C LEU A 790 -10.17 -17.45 -22.14
N GLY A 791 -9.10 -17.89 -21.47
CA GLY A 791 -8.81 -19.29 -21.25
C GLY A 791 -9.86 -19.99 -20.38
N THR A 792 -10.38 -19.30 -19.35
CA THR A 792 -11.50 -19.77 -18.52
C THR A 792 -12.79 -19.84 -19.33
N LEU A 793 -13.13 -18.76 -20.05
CA LEU A 793 -14.33 -18.71 -20.89
C LEU A 793 -14.38 -19.82 -21.95
N LEU A 794 -13.25 -20.12 -22.60
CA LEU A 794 -13.17 -21.19 -23.59
C LEU A 794 -13.32 -22.59 -22.96
N GLN A 795 -12.86 -22.78 -21.73
CA GLN A 795 -13.00 -24.05 -21.02
C GLN A 795 -14.44 -24.32 -20.58
N GLU A 796 -15.16 -23.27 -20.17
CA GLU A 796 -16.54 -23.39 -19.68
C GLU A 796 -17.56 -23.45 -20.81
N ASN A 797 -17.35 -22.67 -21.87
CA ASN A 797 -18.37 -22.40 -22.88
C ASN A 797 -17.97 -22.81 -24.31
N GLY A 798 -16.72 -23.22 -24.54
CA GLY A 798 -16.18 -23.51 -25.86
C GLY A 798 -16.49 -24.90 -26.42
N SER A 799 -16.15 -25.10 -27.70
CA SER A 799 -16.08 -26.43 -28.32
C SER A 799 -14.94 -27.28 -27.73
N LYS A 800 -14.83 -28.57 -28.10
CA LYS A 800 -13.72 -29.42 -27.62
C LYS A 800 -12.33 -28.86 -27.96
N ASP A 801 -12.18 -28.25 -29.13
CA ASP A 801 -10.92 -27.63 -29.56
C ASP A 801 -10.67 -26.32 -28.80
N ASP A 802 -11.72 -25.55 -28.53
CA ASP A 802 -11.64 -24.36 -27.67
C ASP A 802 -11.22 -24.71 -26.25
N VAL A 803 -11.71 -25.81 -25.67
CA VAL A 803 -11.29 -26.26 -24.33
C VAL A 803 -9.79 -26.54 -24.29
N LYS A 804 -9.23 -27.16 -25.35
CA LYS A 804 -7.78 -27.39 -25.45
C LYS A 804 -7.02 -26.07 -25.56
N GLN A 805 -7.49 -25.14 -26.40
CA GLN A 805 -6.92 -23.80 -26.50
C GLN A 805 -6.98 -23.05 -25.16
N GLY A 806 -8.11 -23.12 -24.47
CA GLY A 806 -8.34 -22.46 -23.18
C GLY A 806 -7.38 -22.97 -22.10
N LYS A 807 -7.15 -24.29 -22.02
CA LYS A 807 -6.13 -24.86 -21.12
C LYS A 807 -4.73 -24.34 -21.40
N ASN A 808 -4.35 -24.20 -22.67
CA ASN A 808 -3.04 -23.65 -23.03
C ASN A 808 -2.91 -22.18 -22.63
N LEU A 809 -3.96 -21.37 -22.82
CA LEU A 809 -3.98 -19.97 -22.43
C LEU A 809 -3.87 -19.80 -20.91
N VAL A 810 -4.66 -20.55 -20.13
CA VAL A 810 -4.58 -20.53 -18.66
C VAL A 810 -3.21 -20.99 -18.17
N SER A 811 -2.65 -22.04 -18.77
CA SER A 811 -1.30 -22.50 -18.41
C SER A 811 -0.22 -21.43 -18.68
N ALA A 812 -0.31 -20.73 -19.82
CA ALA A 812 0.61 -19.65 -20.15
C ALA A 812 0.43 -18.42 -19.24
N ALA A 813 -0.81 -18.11 -18.87
CA ALA A 813 -1.14 -17.06 -17.92
C ALA A 813 -0.54 -17.35 -16.54
N ILE A 814 -0.82 -18.52 -15.97
CA ILE A 814 -0.28 -18.95 -14.67
C ILE A 814 1.25 -18.91 -14.69
N THR A 815 1.88 -19.45 -15.74
CA THR A 815 3.35 -19.42 -15.86
C THR A 815 3.89 -18.00 -15.80
N THR A 816 3.20 -17.02 -16.39
CA THR A 816 3.60 -15.60 -16.37
C THR A 816 3.38 -14.99 -14.99
N LEU A 817 2.21 -15.22 -14.37
CA LEU A 817 1.88 -14.75 -13.03
C LEU A 817 2.84 -15.32 -11.97
N GLU A 818 3.25 -16.59 -12.09
CA GLU A 818 4.24 -17.22 -11.21
C GLU A 818 5.60 -16.51 -11.26
N ARG A 819 6.01 -15.98 -12.43
CA ARG A 819 7.25 -15.20 -12.53
C ARG A 819 7.17 -13.88 -11.76
N TYR A 820 6.02 -13.23 -11.79
CA TYR A 820 5.84 -11.93 -11.13
C TYR A 820 5.60 -12.09 -9.62
N PHE A 821 4.73 -13.02 -9.24
CA PHE A 821 4.16 -13.11 -7.90
C PHE A 821 4.67 -14.34 -7.10
N GLY A 822 5.18 -15.37 -7.79
CA GLY A 822 5.51 -16.67 -7.21
C GLY A 822 4.31 -17.62 -7.18
N SER A 823 4.56 -18.92 -7.03
CA SER A 823 3.53 -19.96 -7.19
C SER A 823 2.33 -19.82 -6.25
N GLU A 824 2.54 -19.50 -4.97
CA GLU A 824 1.43 -19.36 -4.02
C GLU A 824 0.55 -18.15 -4.34
N ALA A 825 1.17 -16.99 -4.59
CA ALA A 825 0.43 -15.77 -4.94
C ALA A 825 -0.24 -15.87 -6.31
N ALA A 826 0.42 -16.49 -7.30
CA ALA A 826 -0.17 -16.76 -8.60
C ALA A 826 -1.37 -17.69 -8.51
N ALA A 827 -1.35 -18.68 -7.60
CA ALA A 827 -2.49 -19.56 -7.36
C ALA A 827 -3.68 -18.80 -6.75
N ILE A 828 -3.42 -17.84 -5.84
CA ILE A 828 -4.45 -16.96 -5.29
C ILE A 828 -5.04 -16.06 -6.38
N VAL A 829 -4.20 -15.36 -7.14
CA VAL A 829 -4.64 -14.51 -8.26
C VAL A 829 -5.46 -15.30 -9.28
N ALA A 830 -4.99 -16.50 -9.65
CA ALA A 830 -5.70 -17.35 -10.59
C ALA A 830 -7.01 -17.93 -10.03
N ALA A 831 -7.16 -18.00 -8.70
CA ALA A 831 -8.38 -18.43 -8.04
C ALA A 831 -9.35 -17.26 -7.77
N GLU A 832 -8.88 -16.02 -7.64
CA GLU A 832 -9.73 -14.83 -7.52
C GLU A 832 -10.34 -14.44 -8.87
N GLU A 833 -9.57 -14.56 -9.95
CA GLU A 833 -10.05 -14.27 -11.32
C GLU A 833 -11.02 -15.34 -11.86
N LYS A 834 -11.09 -16.51 -11.23
CA LYS A 834 -11.89 -17.67 -11.67
C LYS A 834 -13.08 -17.89 -10.77
#